data_AF-A0A7Z9H540-F1
#
_entry.id   AF-A0A7Z9H540-F1
#
_cell.length_a   1.000
_cell.length_b   1.000
_cell.length_c   1.000
_cell.angle_alpha   90.00
_cell.angle_beta   90.00
_cell.angle_gamma   90.00
#
_symmetry.space_group_name_H-M   'P 1'
#
loop_
_entity.id
_entity.type
_entity.pdbx_description
1 polymer ?
#
loop_
_entity_poly.entity_id
_entity_poly.type
_entity_poly.pdbx_seq_one_letter_code
_entity_poly.pdbx_strand_id
1 'polypeptide(L)'
;MPPASNGPRTSLWNPLVWAILVVILGYGIWHQDRVSTVASPSAQNIPTDAGRTESEPQPGSDLTAASGQVKVASMPSAMADYYRKLAGGSTQDSESEADTPDQDPQEDAPSPPAQPDAPTQDATEDQDGTEETEVRRVRREGSERGERRRGRPGRRARGQAQGGDPAVATESQDGSDAAGSEDDDEADEDEDEHSSEGEGRGSRSDRSERSEASKKKKPREGIPVHHPLIEERCVTCHVRDDEGKMTRISYMRKSPEAWEISIKRMARLYFVSLTPEEAKATVRYLSEEHGLSRSEARTAMYESERRVHWSEEDEDEALRETCADCHTLGRVRSERRDDLEWKLLKATHLALYPLVDFQSFQGRRSRGGGGSGDRSGDRSADRSGGEPSSEEGGAPSSSRGRGQDRADRVLAVLAAEQGLFSEEWRHWNQEKREVPLDGRWIVKGHEVGRGPIRGTLDLKRIATGEYESKWTWLRANGRTVVRNGTGLFYAGHSWRGRSTSTAPGELESIKEVLLLDETWTRMEGRLFTGEYNELGIEIELLRASATPTILGVLGGEMAVPSTGNRLEIIGCGFPEQIEPGDFHLGNGLTVTAVQREDDTRVNIQVDVAAGIPLGRRAIDFRIHQGPRQITLYDTIDGIRIRPNPGFSRIGGKVRPKQLERFEAVAFTRGPDGIPFNEDDVDLMTVPVRWHLEEFPIRPGDDDLQFVG
;
A
#
# COMPACT_ATOMS: atom_id res chain seq x y z
N MET A 1 63.71 -65.87 49.33
CA MET A 1 62.78 -66.13 50.45
C MET A 1 63.60 -66.23 51.74
N PRO A 2 63.05 -65.91 52.92
CA PRO A 2 61.90 -65.04 53.27
C PRO A 2 62.35 -63.99 54.34
N PRO A 3 61.53 -63.54 55.33
CA PRO A 3 60.29 -62.75 55.24
C PRO A 3 60.29 -61.42 56.06
N ALA A 4 59.29 -60.56 55.81
CA ALA A 4 58.41 -59.76 56.72
C ALA A 4 58.94 -59.11 58.05
N SER A 5 58.36 -58.04 58.62
CA SER A 5 56.90 -57.77 58.77
C SER A 5 56.56 -56.37 59.34
N ASN A 6 55.26 -56.02 59.27
CA ASN A 6 54.44 -55.20 60.20
C ASN A 6 54.72 -53.69 60.47
N GLY A 7 53.63 -52.89 60.41
CA GLY A 7 53.44 -51.72 61.30
C GLY A 7 52.87 -50.44 60.65
N PRO A 8 51.64 -49.98 60.98
CA PRO A 8 51.02 -48.81 60.33
C PRO A 8 50.88 -47.56 61.24
N ARG A 9 50.84 -46.36 60.63
CA ARG A 9 50.05 -45.20 61.10
C ARG A 9 49.88 -44.09 60.05
N THR A 10 48.72 -44.13 59.38
CA THR A 10 47.82 -42.99 59.11
C THR A 10 48.40 -41.56 59.05
N SER A 11 48.25 -40.92 57.88
CA SER A 11 47.99 -39.48 57.76
C SER A 11 46.75 -39.29 56.89
N LEU A 12 45.85 -38.38 57.26
CA LEU A 12 44.57 -38.14 56.60
C LEU A 12 44.67 -36.97 55.62
N TRP A 13 44.37 -37.21 54.34
CA TRP A 13 44.17 -36.17 53.34
C TRP A 13 42.76 -36.27 52.72
N ASN A 14 42.22 -35.12 52.35
CA ASN A 14 40.78 -34.88 52.23
C ASN A 14 40.20 -35.37 50.88
N PRO A 15 39.07 -36.15 50.85
CA PRO A 15 38.46 -36.64 49.61
C PRO A 15 38.08 -35.56 48.58
N LEU A 16 37.96 -34.29 48.99
CA LEU A 16 37.70 -33.16 48.08
C LEU A 16 38.72 -33.07 46.92
N VAL A 17 39.98 -33.48 47.13
CA VAL A 17 41.06 -33.41 46.13
C VAL A 17 40.82 -34.38 44.95
N TRP A 18 40.20 -35.54 45.19
CA TRP A 18 39.92 -36.52 44.14
C TRP A 18 38.75 -36.12 43.24
N ALA A 19 37.77 -35.36 43.75
CA ALA A 19 36.67 -34.86 42.93
C ALA A 19 37.15 -33.85 41.86
N ILE A 20 38.10 -32.98 42.22
CA ILE A 20 38.61 -31.91 41.35
C ILE A 20 39.40 -32.47 40.16
N LEU A 21 40.20 -33.52 40.37
CA LEU A 21 41.01 -34.13 39.30
C LEU A 21 40.18 -34.83 38.21
N VAL A 22 39.02 -35.41 38.55
CA VAL A 22 38.14 -36.08 37.58
C VAL A 22 37.41 -35.08 36.68
N VAL A 23 36.99 -33.92 37.23
CA VAL A 23 36.32 -32.87 36.44
C VAL A 23 37.28 -32.21 35.44
N ILE A 24 38.52 -31.94 35.85
CA ILE A 24 39.52 -31.28 34.98
C ILE A 24 39.92 -32.17 33.79
N LEU A 25 40.03 -33.48 33.97
CA LEU A 25 40.34 -34.42 32.88
C LEU A 25 39.16 -34.67 31.92
N GLY A 26 37.91 -34.48 32.37
CA GLY A 26 36.74 -34.58 31.50
C GLY A 26 36.57 -33.39 30.55
N TYR A 27 36.90 -32.18 31.00
CA TYR A 27 36.67 -30.95 30.22
C TYR A 27 37.70 -30.74 29.08
N GLY A 28 38.90 -31.31 29.20
CA GLY A 28 40.01 -31.08 28.27
C GLY A 28 39.89 -31.71 26.88
N ILE A 29 38.95 -32.64 26.67
CA ILE A 29 38.81 -33.40 25.41
C ILE A 29 37.73 -32.83 24.48
N TRP A 30 36.88 -31.92 24.96
CA TRP A 30 35.71 -31.43 24.20
C TRP A 30 35.92 -30.10 23.45
N HIS A 31 37.05 -29.40 23.66
CA HIS A 31 37.20 -27.99 23.29
C HIS A 31 38.32 -27.64 22.29
N GLN A 32 39.04 -28.61 21.74
CA GLN A 32 40.32 -28.35 21.03
C GLN A 32 40.20 -28.06 19.51
N ASP A 33 39.00 -28.05 18.92
CA ASP A 33 38.86 -28.27 17.46
C ASP A 33 38.02 -27.23 16.68
N ARG A 34 37.87 -25.98 17.17
CA ARG A 34 37.16 -24.88 16.46
C ARG A 34 37.72 -23.46 16.66
N VAL A 35 38.92 -23.17 16.13
CA VAL A 35 39.36 -21.79 15.82
C VAL A 35 40.22 -21.77 14.54
N SER A 36 39.73 -21.12 13.46
CA SER A 36 40.51 -20.64 12.28
C SER A 36 41.16 -21.72 11.36
N THR A 37 41.32 -21.56 10.04
CA THR A 37 41.00 -20.45 9.11
C THR A 37 40.83 -20.95 7.65
N VAL A 38 39.94 -20.30 6.88
CA VAL A 38 39.88 -20.15 5.40
C VAL A 38 40.33 -21.31 4.48
N ALA A 39 39.36 -21.96 3.81
CA ALA A 39 39.43 -22.34 2.38
C ALA A 39 38.04 -22.71 1.82
N SER A 40 37.75 -22.37 0.56
CA SER A 40 36.69 -22.99 -0.26
C SER A 40 37.28 -24.23 -0.96
N PRO A 41 36.53 -25.32 -1.31
CA PRO A 41 35.47 -25.23 -2.33
C PRO A 41 34.35 -26.31 -2.28
N SER A 42 33.55 -26.36 -3.36
CA SER A 42 32.85 -27.53 -3.91
C SER A 42 31.59 -28.08 -3.23
N ALA A 43 30.67 -28.59 -4.06
CA ALA A 43 29.48 -29.34 -3.68
C ALA A 43 29.60 -30.81 -4.10
N GLN A 44 28.91 -31.74 -3.41
CA GLN A 44 28.27 -32.92 -4.00
C GLN A 44 27.44 -33.77 -2.99
N ASN A 45 26.13 -33.88 -3.27
CA ASN A 45 25.28 -35.09 -3.20
C ASN A 45 25.01 -35.89 -1.88
N ILE A 46 24.03 -36.81 -2.01
CA ILE A 46 23.69 -37.97 -1.14
C ILE A 46 22.71 -37.68 0.03
N PRO A 47 21.57 -38.39 0.17
CA PRO A 47 20.74 -39.08 -0.83
C PRO A 47 19.20 -38.83 -0.64
N THR A 48 18.36 -39.57 -1.35
CA THR A 48 16.89 -39.60 -1.19
C THR A 48 16.36 -40.84 -0.44
N ASP A 49 15.23 -40.64 0.25
CA ASP A 49 14.21 -41.61 0.66
C ASP A 49 14.51 -42.67 1.75
N ALA A 50 13.59 -42.75 2.71
CA ALA A 50 13.25 -43.87 3.57
C ALA A 50 11.91 -43.54 4.29
N GLY A 51 10.79 -43.68 3.57
CA GLY A 51 9.48 -43.17 3.98
C GLY A 51 8.86 -43.73 5.29
N ARG A 52 7.73 -43.13 5.69
CA ARG A 52 6.86 -43.64 6.76
C ARG A 52 5.39 -43.48 6.38
N THR A 53 4.56 -44.41 6.86
CA THR A 53 3.21 -44.70 6.38
C THR A 53 2.13 -43.69 6.78
N GLU A 54 1.07 -43.66 5.98
CA GLU A 54 -0.19 -42.98 6.23
C GLU A 54 -0.92 -43.51 7.48
N SER A 55 -1.81 -42.70 8.07
CA SER A 55 -2.85 -43.18 8.99
C SER A 55 -4.10 -42.28 8.92
N GLU A 56 -5.27 -42.88 8.77
CA GLU A 56 -6.56 -42.20 8.70
C GLU A 56 -7.01 -41.59 10.04
N PRO A 57 -7.77 -40.49 10.04
CA PRO A 57 -8.44 -39.99 11.24
C PRO A 57 -9.81 -40.63 11.43
N GLN A 58 -10.07 -41.23 12.60
CA GLN A 58 -11.42 -41.61 13.04
C GLN A 58 -12.05 -40.53 13.97
N PRO A 59 -13.39 -40.43 14.03
CA PRO A 59 -14.07 -39.27 14.61
C PRO A 59 -14.47 -39.42 16.08
N GLY A 60 -14.74 -38.28 16.72
CA GLY A 60 -15.68 -38.18 17.83
C GLY A 60 -15.09 -38.11 19.25
N SER A 61 -15.10 -36.91 19.82
CA SER A 61 -15.32 -36.71 21.25
C SER A 61 -16.01 -35.38 21.49
N ASP A 62 -17.15 -35.41 22.19
CA ASP A 62 -17.97 -34.22 22.43
C ASP A 62 -17.34 -33.29 23.47
N LEU A 63 -17.40 -31.98 23.20
CA LEU A 63 -17.24 -30.94 24.22
C LEU A 63 -18.48 -30.06 24.20
N THR A 64 -19.34 -30.27 25.19
CA THR A 64 -20.58 -29.52 25.38
C THR A 64 -20.28 -28.06 25.75
N ALA A 65 -20.65 -27.14 24.88
CA ALA A 65 -20.50 -25.70 25.12
C ALA A 65 -21.50 -25.22 26.16
N ALA A 66 -21.03 -24.85 27.35
CA ALA A 66 -21.86 -24.22 28.39
C ALA A 66 -22.28 -22.80 27.94
N SER A 67 -23.58 -22.55 27.85
CA SER A 67 -24.18 -21.32 27.33
C SER A 67 -24.16 -20.16 28.35
N GLY A 68 -22.97 -19.65 28.67
CA GLY A 68 -22.82 -18.43 29.46
C GLY A 68 -23.34 -17.20 28.71
N GLN A 69 -24.38 -16.54 29.25
CA GLN A 69 -24.87 -15.27 28.71
C GLN A 69 -23.82 -14.15 28.88
N VAL A 70 -23.15 -13.78 27.79
CA VAL A 70 -22.26 -12.62 27.76
C VAL A 70 -23.10 -11.35 27.80
N LYS A 71 -23.10 -10.63 28.92
CA LYS A 71 -23.63 -9.26 28.97
C LYS A 71 -22.81 -8.38 28.02
N VAL A 72 -23.45 -7.93 26.94
CA VAL A 72 -22.87 -6.97 26.00
C VAL A 72 -22.58 -5.66 26.74
N ALA A 73 -21.33 -5.23 26.75
CA ALA A 73 -20.96 -3.94 27.33
C ALA A 73 -21.62 -2.80 26.54
N SER A 74 -22.33 -1.92 27.25
CA SER A 74 -22.99 -0.75 26.65
C SER A 74 -21.96 0.16 25.97
N MET A 75 -22.22 0.60 24.73
CA MET A 75 -21.37 1.58 24.07
C MET A 75 -21.22 2.86 24.92
N PRO A 76 -20.03 3.49 24.95
CA PRO A 76 -19.86 4.86 25.40
C PRO A 76 -20.90 5.79 24.76
N SER A 77 -21.58 6.61 25.57
CA SER A 77 -22.74 7.41 25.15
C SER A 77 -22.47 8.26 23.91
N ALA A 78 -21.29 8.86 23.80
CA ALA A 78 -20.88 9.66 22.65
C ALA A 78 -20.88 8.88 21.32
N MET A 79 -20.60 7.56 21.33
CA MET A 79 -20.69 6.73 20.13
C MET A 79 -22.15 6.41 19.79
N ALA A 80 -22.96 6.08 20.80
CA ALA A 80 -24.40 5.87 20.62
C ALA A 80 -25.10 7.15 20.10
N ASP A 81 -24.67 8.33 20.54
CA ASP A 81 -25.15 9.63 20.05
C ASP A 81 -24.73 9.88 18.60
N TYR A 82 -23.52 9.50 18.20
CA TYR A 82 -23.05 9.58 16.81
C TYR A 82 -23.87 8.64 15.90
N TYR A 83 -24.07 7.38 16.32
CA TYR A 83 -24.91 6.43 15.60
C TYR A 83 -26.38 6.89 15.49
N ARG A 84 -27.01 7.37 16.58
CA ARG A 84 -28.38 7.91 16.53
C ARG A 84 -28.52 9.10 15.57
N LYS A 85 -27.49 9.96 15.48
CA LYS A 85 -27.47 11.08 14.52
C LYS A 85 -27.29 10.64 13.07
N LEU A 86 -26.51 9.58 12.81
CA LEU A 86 -26.39 9.00 11.46
C LEU A 86 -27.64 8.22 11.02
N ALA A 87 -28.33 7.56 11.95
CA ALA A 87 -29.55 6.80 11.67
C ALA A 87 -30.75 7.69 11.31
N GLY A 88 -30.76 8.97 11.73
CA GLY A 88 -31.77 9.95 11.33
C GLY A 88 -33.19 9.70 11.85
N GLY A 89 -33.35 8.78 12.81
CA GLY A 89 -34.65 8.42 13.40
C GLY A 89 -34.82 8.97 14.81
N SER A 90 -35.84 9.81 15.00
CA SER A 90 -36.40 10.11 16.32
C SER A 90 -37.46 9.07 16.68
N THR A 91 -37.04 7.92 17.21
CA THR A 91 -37.96 7.01 17.89
C THR A 91 -38.31 7.63 19.25
N GLN A 92 -39.55 8.12 19.38
CA GLN A 92 -40.17 8.23 20.70
C GLN A 92 -40.55 6.81 21.13
N ASP A 93 -40.18 6.42 22.33
CA ASP A 93 -40.59 5.14 22.89
C ASP A 93 -42.10 5.16 23.15
N SER A 94 -42.81 4.15 22.62
CA SER A 94 -44.22 3.91 22.89
C SER A 94 -44.35 2.57 23.60
N GLU A 95 -44.24 2.59 24.92
CA GLU A 95 -44.51 1.42 25.76
C GLU A 95 -46.01 1.05 25.64
N SER A 96 -46.28 -0.24 25.49
CA SER A 96 -47.63 -0.79 25.52
C SER A 96 -47.65 -2.01 26.44
N GLU A 97 -48.33 -1.88 27.57
CA GLU A 97 -48.43 -2.93 28.59
C GLU A 97 -49.18 -4.16 28.06
N ALA A 98 -48.74 -5.35 28.48
CA ALA A 98 -49.48 -6.60 28.35
C ALA A 98 -49.18 -7.44 29.61
N ASP A 99 -50.21 -8.08 30.18
CA ASP A 99 -50.27 -8.35 31.61
C ASP A 99 -50.30 -9.85 31.95
N THR A 100 -49.39 -10.26 32.87
CA THR A 100 -49.40 -11.44 33.78
C THR A 100 -49.74 -12.87 33.25
N PRO A 101 -49.67 -13.92 34.10
CA PRO A 101 -48.63 -14.25 35.10
C PRO A 101 -48.12 -15.71 34.99
N ASP A 102 -47.03 -16.04 35.70
CA ASP A 102 -47.05 -17.19 36.62
C ASP A 102 -46.02 -17.02 37.77
N GLN A 103 -46.18 -17.76 38.86
CA GLN A 103 -45.31 -17.79 40.07
C GLN A 103 -44.65 -19.20 40.17
N ASP A 104 -43.71 -19.59 41.03
CA ASP A 104 -43.03 -19.06 42.24
C ASP A 104 -41.75 -19.96 42.43
N PRO A 105 -40.91 -19.91 43.50
CA PRO A 105 -40.72 -18.90 44.54
C PRO A 105 -39.24 -18.45 44.71
N GLN A 106 -38.97 -17.61 45.72
CA GLN A 106 -37.62 -17.22 46.17
C GLN A 106 -36.99 -18.20 47.18
N GLU A 107 -35.65 -18.22 47.24
CA GLU A 107 -34.87 -18.53 48.45
C GLU A 107 -33.92 -17.35 48.77
N ASP A 108 -33.60 -17.13 50.05
CA ASP A 108 -33.01 -15.88 50.56
C ASP A 108 -31.50 -15.96 50.90
N ALA A 109 -30.77 -14.91 50.47
CA ALA A 109 -29.60 -14.32 51.15
C ALA A 109 -28.30 -15.18 51.25
N PRO A 110 -27.14 -14.61 51.70
CA PRO A 110 -26.85 -13.22 52.07
C PRO A 110 -25.69 -12.55 51.29
N SER A 111 -25.46 -11.25 51.54
CA SER A 111 -24.31 -10.49 51.01
C SER A 111 -23.07 -10.55 51.93
N PRO A 112 -21.83 -10.55 51.38
CA PRO A 112 -20.61 -10.33 52.16
C PRO A 112 -20.36 -8.82 52.45
N PRO A 113 -19.60 -8.48 53.51
CA PRO A 113 -19.48 -7.10 54.03
C PRO A 113 -18.32 -6.26 53.44
N ALA A 114 -18.29 -4.97 53.80
CA ALA A 114 -17.24 -4.02 53.46
C ALA A 114 -15.97 -4.11 54.33
N GLN A 115 -14.92 -3.38 53.95
CA GLN A 115 -13.58 -3.36 54.57
C GLN A 115 -13.50 -2.52 55.87
N PRO A 116 -12.46 -2.77 56.69
CA PRO A 116 -11.79 -1.78 57.53
C PRO A 116 -10.36 -1.44 57.04
N ASP A 117 -9.82 -0.31 57.52
CA ASP A 117 -8.55 0.30 57.06
C ASP A 117 -7.26 -0.13 57.83
N ALA A 118 -6.14 0.41 57.33
CA ALA A 118 -4.71 0.31 57.70
C ALA A 118 -4.31 0.33 59.20
N PRO A 119 -3.02 0.03 59.50
CA PRO A 119 -2.11 1.15 59.87
C PRO A 119 -0.66 1.06 59.32
N THR A 120 0.16 2.07 59.67
CA THR A 120 1.51 2.40 59.16
C THR A 120 2.63 2.17 60.20
N GLN A 121 3.89 1.93 59.78
CA GLN A 121 5.20 2.40 60.34
C GLN A 121 6.38 1.69 59.59
N ASP A 122 7.46 2.37 59.17
CA ASP A 122 8.68 2.83 59.89
C ASP A 122 9.51 1.70 60.52
N ALA A 123 10.85 1.62 60.46
CA ALA A 123 11.92 2.39 59.79
C ALA A 123 13.05 1.39 59.32
N THR A 124 14.32 1.66 58.96
CA THR A 124 15.39 2.61 59.39
C THR A 124 16.53 2.70 58.35
N GLU A 125 17.28 3.82 58.35
CA GLU A 125 18.78 4.01 58.27
C GLU A 125 19.68 3.05 57.41
N ASP A 126 20.81 3.47 56.82
CA ASP A 126 21.64 4.67 57.08
C ASP A 126 22.47 5.15 55.85
N GLN A 127 23.33 6.17 56.04
CA GLN A 127 24.06 6.93 55.02
C GLN A 127 25.57 6.57 54.91
N ASP A 128 26.12 6.60 53.69
CA ASP A 128 27.44 7.20 53.35
C ASP A 128 27.61 7.21 51.81
N GLY A 129 28.33 8.11 51.14
CA GLY A 129 29.04 9.32 51.59
C GLY A 129 29.42 10.20 50.39
N THR A 130 29.69 11.49 50.61
CA THR A 130 29.98 12.47 49.54
C THR A 130 31.42 12.97 49.57
N GLU A 131 32.06 13.12 48.40
CA GLU A 131 33.18 14.05 48.22
C GLU A 131 32.98 14.94 46.97
N GLU A 132 33.20 16.24 47.17
CA GLU A 132 33.34 17.27 46.14
C GLU A 132 34.83 17.26 45.64
N THR A 133 35.35 18.05 44.70
CA THR A 133 35.05 19.45 44.33
C THR A 133 35.73 19.80 42.98
N GLU A 134 35.10 20.69 42.20
CA GLU A 134 35.63 21.87 41.45
C GLU A 134 37.14 21.92 40.96
N VAL A 135 37.57 22.61 39.88
CA VAL A 135 37.60 24.08 39.68
C VAL A 135 37.99 24.47 38.22
N ARG A 136 37.39 25.58 37.72
CA ARG A 136 37.87 26.55 36.67
C ARG A 136 37.51 26.48 35.16
N ARG A 137 37.29 27.70 34.64
CA ARG A 137 37.01 28.15 33.26
C ARG A 137 38.27 28.42 32.41
N VAL A 138 38.11 28.47 31.07
CA VAL A 138 38.43 29.57 30.10
C VAL A 138 38.49 28.97 28.67
N ARG A 139 37.44 29.05 27.84
CA ARG A 139 37.03 30.13 26.89
C ARG A 139 37.88 30.28 25.60
N ARG A 140 37.33 29.89 24.44
CA ARG A 140 37.27 30.60 23.12
C ARG A 140 36.37 29.79 22.14
N GLU A 141 35.40 30.38 21.42
CA GLU A 141 35.46 31.12 20.12
C GLU A 141 35.96 30.21 18.96
N GLY A 142 35.22 29.86 17.87
CA GLY A 142 33.82 30.11 17.41
C GLY A 142 33.32 28.93 16.53
N SER A 143 32.26 28.96 15.68
CA SER A 143 31.40 30.05 15.15
C SER A 143 29.98 29.54 14.74
N GLU A 144 29.05 30.46 14.38
CA GLU A 144 27.66 30.17 13.97
C GLU A 144 27.53 29.24 12.74
N ARG A 145 26.46 28.45 12.47
CA ARG A 145 24.98 28.58 12.62
C ARG A 145 24.32 29.61 11.69
N GLY A 146 24.20 29.29 10.40
CA GLY A 146 23.48 30.11 9.41
C GLY A 146 21.95 29.88 9.40
N GLU A 147 21.17 30.94 9.49
CA GLU A 147 19.70 30.91 9.38
C GLU A 147 19.22 30.79 7.92
N ARG A 148 18.22 29.94 7.65
CA ARG A 148 17.48 29.97 6.37
C ARG A 148 16.20 30.81 6.51
N ARG A 149 16.28 32.10 6.14
CA ARG A 149 15.10 32.97 5.93
C ARG A 149 14.21 32.39 4.84
N ARG A 150 12.93 32.12 5.14
CA ARG A 150 11.93 31.71 4.14
C ARG A 150 11.48 32.92 3.31
N GLY A 151 11.96 33.02 2.07
CA GLY A 151 11.46 33.98 1.08
C GLY A 151 10.12 33.54 0.48
N ARG A 152 9.16 34.46 0.39
CA ARG A 152 7.81 34.22 -0.15
C ARG A 152 7.72 34.76 -1.58
N PRO A 153 7.49 33.93 -2.62
CA PRO A 153 7.14 34.43 -3.95
C PRO A 153 5.68 34.94 -3.96
N GLY A 154 5.43 36.05 -4.66
CA GLY A 154 4.12 36.67 -4.81
C GLY A 154 3.58 36.56 -6.24
N ARG A 155 2.24 36.63 -6.40
CA ARG A 155 1.58 36.70 -7.72
C ARG A 155 1.97 37.96 -8.50
N ARG A 156 2.34 37.80 -9.79
CA ARG A 156 2.08 38.68 -10.97
C ARG A 156 3.04 38.29 -12.12
N ALA A 157 2.75 38.48 -13.41
CA ALA A 157 1.53 38.91 -14.11
C ALA A 157 1.52 38.39 -15.57
N ARG A 158 0.43 38.62 -16.31
CA ARG A 158 0.40 38.53 -17.79
C ARG A 158 1.37 39.54 -18.43
N GLY A 159 1.92 39.19 -19.60
CA GLY A 159 2.54 40.12 -20.55
C GLY A 159 2.16 39.74 -21.99
N GLN A 160 2.01 40.74 -22.87
CA GLN A 160 1.68 40.55 -24.29
C GLN A 160 2.76 41.20 -25.19
N ALA A 161 3.19 40.47 -26.21
CA ALA A 161 3.77 40.94 -27.49
C ALA A 161 3.63 39.73 -28.45
N GLN A 162 3.09 39.75 -29.67
CA GLN A 162 3.06 40.71 -30.80
C GLN A 162 4.41 40.91 -31.52
N GLY A 163 4.40 40.58 -32.82
CA GLY A 163 5.51 40.74 -33.78
C GLY A 163 6.42 39.52 -33.88
N GLY A 164 6.53 38.84 -35.03
CA GLY A 164 5.79 38.96 -36.29
C GLY A 164 6.40 38.09 -37.40
N ASP A 165 5.62 37.74 -38.42
CA ASP A 165 6.10 37.01 -39.61
C ASP A 165 7.03 37.87 -40.49
N PRO A 166 7.77 37.24 -41.41
CA PRO A 166 7.33 37.37 -42.81
C PRO A 166 7.20 36.03 -43.55
N ALA A 167 6.24 35.99 -44.48
CA ALA A 167 5.93 34.81 -45.28
C ALA A 167 6.84 34.65 -46.52
N VAL A 168 6.89 33.43 -47.05
CA VAL A 168 7.12 33.12 -48.46
C VAL A 168 6.05 32.10 -48.89
N ALA A 169 5.49 32.24 -50.09
CA ALA A 169 4.39 31.43 -50.59
C ALA A 169 4.61 30.97 -52.05
N THR A 170 4.06 29.80 -52.38
CA THR A 170 3.70 29.26 -53.72
C THR A 170 2.78 28.07 -53.43
N GLU A 171 1.49 27.97 -53.81
CA GLU A 171 0.75 28.22 -55.07
C GLU A 171 0.69 27.04 -56.04
N SER A 172 -0.45 26.31 -56.00
CA SER A 172 -1.14 25.56 -57.07
C SER A 172 -2.42 24.95 -56.43
N GLN A 173 -3.69 25.19 -56.77
CA GLN A 173 -4.40 25.27 -58.07
C GLN A 173 -4.29 23.97 -58.90
N ASP A 174 -5.36 23.32 -59.38
CA ASP A 174 -6.83 23.56 -59.44
C ASP A 174 -7.57 22.19 -59.25
N GLY A 175 -8.90 22.00 -59.21
CA GLY A 175 -10.12 22.86 -59.28
C GLY A 175 -11.32 22.07 -59.89
N SER A 176 -12.57 22.58 -59.79
CA SER A 176 -13.83 22.10 -60.44
C SER A 176 -14.36 20.67 -60.09
N ASP A 177 -15.61 20.22 -60.32
CA ASP A 177 -17.00 20.77 -60.40
C ASP A 177 -17.98 19.55 -60.59
N ALA A 178 -19.33 19.58 -60.46
CA ALA A 178 -20.30 20.39 -59.70
C ALA A 178 -21.76 19.80 -59.85
N ALA A 179 -22.71 20.26 -59.02
CA ALA A 179 -24.19 20.20 -59.16
C ALA A 179 -24.98 18.87 -59.02
N GLY A 180 -26.19 18.99 -58.45
CA GLY A 180 -27.22 17.96 -58.21
C GLY A 180 -28.53 18.60 -57.71
N SER A 181 -29.64 17.85 -57.64
CA SER A 181 -31.01 18.37 -57.42
C SER A 181 -32.01 17.29 -56.97
N GLU A 182 -33.28 17.70 -56.75
CA GLU A 182 -34.51 16.91 -56.49
C GLU A 182 -34.63 16.38 -55.04
N ASP A 183 -35.50 16.91 -54.15
CA ASP A 183 -36.99 17.10 -54.13
C ASP A 183 -37.72 15.79 -53.72
N ASP A 184 -38.86 15.72 -52.99
CA ASP A 184 -40.05 16.59 -52.85
C ASP A 184 -40.48 16.94 -51.38
N ASP A 185 -41.50 17.82 -51.26
CA ASP A 185 -42.20 18.27 -50.04
C ASP A 185 -43.34 17.35 -49.54
N GLU A 186 -43.81 17.56 -48.29
CA GLU A 186 -45.22 17.94 -48.02
C GLU A 186 -45.38 18.54 -46.60
N ALA A 187 -46.37 19.41 -46.42
CA ALA A 187 -46.66 20.15 -45.18
C ALA A 187 -48.18 20.42 -45.03
N ASP A 188 -48.62 20.85 -43.84
CA ASP A 188 -49.87 21.61 -43.64
C ASP A 188 -49.81 22.35 -42.27
N GLU A 189 -50.59 23.42 -42.11
CA GLU A 189 -50.40 24.48 -41.09
C GLU A 189 -51.56 24.60 -40.05
N ASP A 190 -51.93 25.85 -39.70
CA ASP A 190 -53.09 26.31 -38.89
C ASP A 190 -53.08 26.10 -37.35
N GLU A 191 -53.45 27.07 -36.49
CA GLU A 191 -53.60 28.54 -36.64
C GLU A 191 -53.53 29.21 -35.23
N ASP A 192 -53.26 30.52 -35.13
CA ASP A 192 -53.26 31.32 -33.90
C ASP A 192 -54.60 32.06 -33.67
N GLU A 193 -55.08 32.21 -32.43
CA GLU A 193 -55.92 33.39 -32.08
C GLU A 193 -55.90 33.83 -30.60
N HIS A 194 -56.18 35.11 -30.37
CA HIS A 194 -56.16 35.79 -29.06
C HIS A 194 -57.54 35.89 -28.39
N SER A 195 -57.58 35.94 -27.05
CA SER A 195 -58.56 36.76 -26.31
C SER A 195 -58.05 37.16 -24.92
N SER A 196 -58.64 38.21 -24.33
CA SER A 196 -58.11 38.87 -23.13
C SER A 196 -59.19 39.31 -22.13
N GLU A 197 -58.79 39.36 -20.86
CA GLU A 197 -59.43 40.03 -19.71
C GLU A 197 -60.79 39.50 -19.18
N GLY A 198 -60.99 39.70 -17.87
CA GLY A 198 -62.19 39.28 -17.13
C GLY A 198 -62.00 39.36 -15.60
N GLU A 199 -62.12 40.56 -15.02
CA GLU A 199 -62.07 40.72 -13.56
C GLU A 199 -63.31 40.13 -12.86
N GLY A 200 -63.11 39.41 -11.76
CA GLY A 200 -64.21 38.86 -10.94
C GLY A 200 -63.84 38.71 -9.47
N ARG A 201 -64.37 39.59 -8.60
CA ARG A 201 -64.20 39.49 -7.14
C ARG A 201 -65.08 38.38 -6.54
N GLY A 202 -64.45 37.34 -5.99
CA GLY A 202 -65.08 36.30 -5.16
C GLY A 202 -64.32 36.11 -3.85
N SER A 203 -64.98 35.69 -2.77
CA SER A 203 -64.37 35.57 -1.43
C SER A 203 -64.74 34.26 -0.75
N ARG A 204 -63.80 33.73 0.07
CA ARG A 204 -63.91 32.58 0.98
C ARG A 204 -63.99 31.17 0.36
N SER A 205 -62.86 30.47 0.40
CA SER A 205 -62.79 29.18 1.13
C SER A 205 -61.35 28.92 1.60
N ASP A 206 -61.06 29.28 2.85
CA ASP A 206 -59.85 28.84 3.54
C ASP A 206 -60.01 27.36 3.97
N ARG A 207 -58.90 26.70 4.33
CA ARG A 207 -58.83 25.38 5.02
C ARG A 207 -59.18 24.13 4.19
N SER A 208 -58.38 23.81 3.17
CA SER A 208 -58.20 22.39 2.73
C SER A 208 -56.84 22.00 2.13
N GLU A 209 -55.88 22.92 1.96
CA GLU A 209 -54.58 22.62 1.32
C GLU A 209 -53.37 22.95 2.23
N ARG A 210 -53.17 22.10 3.24
CA ARG A 210 -51.89 22.01 3.97
C ARG A 210 -51.52 20.57 4.32
N SER A 211 -51.87 19.62 3.45
CA SER A 211 -51.27 18.29 3.45
C SER A 211 -49.80 18.40 3.05
N GLU A 212 -48.94 17.73 3.81
CA GLU A 212 -47.50 17.91 3.75
C GLU A 212 -46.94 17.52 2.37
N ALA A 213 -46.47 18.52 1.61
CA ALA A 213 -45.59 18.32 0.46
C ALA A 213 -44.21 17.83 0.95
N SER A 214 -44.16 16.62 1.51
CA SER A 214 -42.95 15.92 1.84
C SER A 214 -42.10 15.80 0.58
N LYS A 215 -40.99 16.56 0.54
CA LYS A 215 -40.00 16.45 -0.53
C LYS A 215 -39.45 15.02 -0.50
N LYS A 216 -40.01 14.14 -1.33
CA LYS A 216 -39.49 12.78 -1.58
C LYS A 216 -38.00 12.91 -1.80
N LYS A 217 -37.19 12.42 -0.84
CA LYS A 217 -35.74 12.41 -0.98
C LYS A 217 -35.42 11.66 -2.27
N LYS A 218 -34.55 12.24 -3.13
CA LYS A 218 -34.09 11.54 -4.34
C LYS A 218 -33.58 10.15 -3.93
N PRO A 219 -34.00 9.05 -4.60
CA PRO A 219 -33.52 7.71 -4.26
C PRO A 219 -32.00 7.68 -4.18
N ARG A 220 -31.47 6.95 -3.18
CA ARG A 220 -30.02 6.80 -2.99
C ARG A 220 -29.47 6.07 -4.22
N GLU A 221 -28.57 6.72 -4.96
CA GLU A 221 -27.90 6.09 -6.08
C GLU A 221 -26.95 5.01 -5.54
N GLY A 222 -26.96 3.83 -6.17
CA GLY A 222 -26.26 2.65 -5.69
C GLY A 222 -26.36 1.52 -6.71
N ILE A 223 -25.45 0.57 -6.61
CA ILE A 223 -25.29 -0.54 -7.56
C ILE A 223 -26.09 -1.74 -7.03
N PRO A 224 -27.04 -2.32 -7.78
CA PRO A 224 -27.78 -3.47 -7.30
C PRO A 224 -26.88 -4.71 -7.10
N VAL A 225 -27.36 -5.67 -6.31
CA VAL A 225 -26.69 -6.97 -6.10
C VAL A 225 -27.53 -8.04 -6.79
N HIS A 226 -26.92 -8.74 -7.73
CA HIS A 226 -27.54 -9.78 -8.56
C HIS A 226 -26.67 -11.04 -8.54
N HIS A 227 -26.55 -11.65 -7.36
CA HIS A 227 -25.75 -12.86 -7.16
C HIS A 227 -26.41 -13.74 -6.09
N PRO A 228 -27.00 -14.90 -6.45
CA PRO A 228 -27.86 -15.67 -5.53
C PRO A 228 -27.22 -16.01 -4.19
N LEU A 229 -25.92 -16.34 -4.16
CA LEU A 229 -25.19 -16.61 -2.92
C LEU A 229 -25.10 -15.40 -1.98
N ILE A 230 -25.01 -14.18 -2.52
CA ILE A 230 -24.93 -12.95 -1.70
C ILE A 230 -26.34 -12.58 -1.22
N GLU A 231 -27.33 -12.75 -2.07
CA GLU A 231 -28.74 -12.60 -1.68
C GLU A 231 -29.11 -13.59 -0.57
N GLU A 232 -28.72 -14.87 -0.67
CA GLU A 232 -28.95 -15.88 0.37
C GLU A 232 -28.15 -15.61 1.66
N ARG A 233 -26.82 -15.44 1.56
CA ARG A 233 -25.92 -15.40 2.73
C ARG A 233 -25.89 -14.04 3.43
N CYS A 234 -26.20 -12.95 2.74
CA CYS A 234 -26.05 -11.59 3.31
C CYS A 234 -27.38 -10.92 3.67
N VAL A 235 -28.54 -11.28 3.08
CA VAL A 235 -29.81 -10.57 3.33
C VAL A 235 -30.24 -10.58 4.80
N THR A 236 -29.87 -11.61 5.55
CA THR A 236 -30.09 -11.76 7.00
C THR A 236 -29.62 -10.55 7.82
N CYS A 237 -28.60 -9.83 7.35
CA CYS A 237 -28.08 -8.60 7.98
C CYS A 237 -28.14 -7.37 7.06
N HIS A 238 -28.13 -7.58 5.74
CA HIS A 238 -28.12 -6.54 4.73
C HIS A 238 -29.48 -6.47 4.03
N VAL A 239 -30.40 -5.66 4.58
CA VAL A 239 -31.70 -5.36 3.98
C VAL A 239 -31.54 -5.03 2.50
N ARG A 240 -32.30 -5.74 1.65
CA ARG A 240 -32.37 -5.59 0.19
C ARG A 240 -33.67 -4.88 -0.18
N ASP A 241 -33.63 -3.94 -1.11
CA ASP A 241 -34.82 -3.28 -1.64
C ASP A 241 -35.33 -3.93 -2.95
N ASP A 242 -36.45 -3.41 -3.47
CA ASP A 242 -37.13 -3.89 -4.68
C ASP A 242 -36.28 -3.69 -5.95
N GLU A 243 -35.38 -2.69 -5.95
CA GLU A 243 -34.39 -2.46 -7.02
C GLU A 243 -33.18 -3.41 -6.91
N GLY A 244 -33.13 -4.26 -5.88
CA GLY A 244 -32.04 -5.20 -5.64
C GLY A 244 -30.81 -4.59 -4.98
N LYS A 245 -30.88 -3.36 -4.47
CA LYS A 245 -29.77 -2.76 -3.72
C LYS A 245 -29.77 -3.30 -2.29
N MET A 246 -28.61 -3.73 -1.81
CA MET A 246 -28.41 -4.19 -0.44
C MET A 246 -27.74 -3.09 0.38
N THR A 247 -28.28 -2.82 1.57
CA THR A 247 -27.72 -1.85 2.52
C THR A 247 -26.23 -2.11 2.75
N ARG A 248 -25.45 -1.02 2.85
CA ARG A 248 -23.96 -1.01 2.86
C ARG A 248 -23.32 -1.45 1.54
N ILE A 249 -23.60 -2.66 1.05
CA ILE A 249 -22.91 -3.32 -0.08
C ILE A 249 -23.04 -2.46 -1.35
N SER A 250 -24.27 -2.11 -1.73
CA SER A 250 -24.60 -1.35 -2.95
C SER A 250 -24.09 0.09 -3.00
N TYR A 251 -23.44 0.56 -1.93
CA TYR A 251 -23.08 1.96 -1.74
C TYR A 251 -21.56 2.16 -1.59
N MET A 252 -20.78 1.13 -1.94
CA MET A 252 -19.32 1.15 -1.96
C MET A 252 -18.76 0.31 -3.12
N ARG A 253 -17.58 0.69 -3.61
CA ARG A 253 -16.76 -0.09 -4.54
C ARG A 253 -15.36 -0.26 -4.00
N LYS A 254 -14.66 -1.35 -4.35
CA LYS A 254 -13.33 -1.69 -3.82
C LYS A 254 -12.45 -2.47 -4.78
N SER A 255 -11.16 -2.56 -4.46
CA SER A 255 -10.26 -3.56 -5.03
C SER A 255 -10.57 -4.99 -4.52
N PRO A 256 -10.10 -6.06 -5.19
CA PRO A 256 -10.30 -7.43 -4.73
C PRO A 256 -9.81 -7.68 -3.30
N GLU A 257 -8.65 -7.13 -2.93
CA GLU A 257 -8.09 -7.26 -1.58
C GLU A 257 -8.97 -6.56 -0.52
N ALA A 258 -9.54 -5.40 -0.83
CA ALA A 258 -10.40 -4.65 0.10
C ALA A 258 -11.81 -5.26 0.23
N TRP A 259 -12.30 -5.94 -0.82
CA TRP A 259 -13.45 -6.84 -0.72
C TRP A 259 -13.13 -8.08 0.13
N GLU A 260 -11.99 -8.74 -0.11
CA GLU A 260 -11.53 -9.89 0.68
C GLU A 260 -11.40 -9.58 2.17
N ILE A 261 -10.82 -8.43 2.53
CA ILE A 261 -10.77 -7.90 3.91
C ILE A 261 -12.18 -7.72 4.49
N SER A 262 -13.14 -7.28 3.68
CA SER A 262 -14.52 -7.05 4.13
C SER A 262 -15.28 -8.35 4.37
N ILE A 263 -15.14 -9.35 3.48
CA ILE A 263 -15.73 -10.69 3.68
C ILE A 263 -15.07 -11.41 4.87
N LYS A 264 -13.74 -11.32 5.02
CA LYS A 264 -13.01 -11.83 6.20
C LYS A 264 -13.50 -11.18 7.50
N ARG A 265 -13.86 -9.89 7.49
CA ARG A 265 -14.46 -9.21 8.65
C ARG A 265 -15.86 -9.74 8.96
N MET A 266 -16.69 -10.02 7.96
CA MET A 266 -18.03 -10.61 8.17
C MET A 266 -17.93 -12.01 8.78
N ALA A 267 -17.07 -12.88 8.23
CA ALA A 267 -16.87 -14.22 8.77
C ALA A 267 -16.28 -14.22 10.19
N ARG A 268 -15.31 -13.34 10.48
CA ARG A 268 -14.56 -13.37 11.76
C ARG A 268 -15.16 -12.56 12.91
N LEU A 269 -15.94 -11.51 12.66
CA LEU A 269 -16.54 -10.66 13.70
C LEU A 269 -18.06 -10.77 13.77
N TYR A 270 -18.72 -11.20 12.70
CA TYR A 270 -20.17 -11.30 12.58
C TYR A 270 -20.63 -12.72 12.23
N PHE A 271 -19.72 -13.70 12.31
CA PHE A 271 -19.97 -15.14 12.20
C PHE A 271 -20.72 -15.60 10.93
N VAL A 272 -20.61 -14.83 9.84
CA VAL A 272 -21.19 -15.20 8.54
C VAL A 272 -20.47 -16.45 8.00
N SER A 273 -21.18 -17.58 7.98
CA SER A 273 -20.64 -18.84 7.49
C SER A 273 -20.54 -18.84 5.97
N LEU A 274 -19.33 -19.06 5.45
CA LEU A 274 -19.01 -19.23 4.04
C LEU A 274 -17.89 -20.26 3.92
N THR A 275 -18.04 -21.20 2.99
CA THR A 275 -16.91 -22.04 2.52
C THR A 275 -15.84 -21.16 1.84
N PRO A 276 -14.58 -21.64 1.71
CA PRO A 276 -13.56 -20.92 0.96
C PRO A 276 -13.98 -20.62 -0.49
N GLU A 277 -14.78 -21.50 -1.10
CA GLU A 277 -15.30 -21.42 -2.46
C GLU A 277 -16.38 -20.35 -2.59
N GLU A 278 -17.37 -20.35 -1.67
CA GLU A 278 -18.37 -19.28 -1.56
C GLU A 278 -17.72 -17.91 -1.30
N ALA A 279 -16.69 -17.85 -0.45
CA ALA A 279 -15.96 -16.62 -0.17
C ALA A 279 -15.19 -16.11 -1.41
N LYS A 280 -14.55 -16.99 -2.18
CA LYS A 280 -13.91 -16.64 -3.47
C LYS A 280 -14.94 -16.10 -4.46
N ALA A 281 -16.06 -16.80 -4.65
CA ALA A 281 -17.13 -16.39 -5.56
C ALA A 281 -17.72 -15.03 -5.17
N THR A 282 -17.95 -14.81 -3.87
CA THR A 282 -18.44 -13.54 -3.33
C THR A 282 -17.46 -12.39 -3.57
N VAL A 283 -16.17 -12.58 -3.27
CA VAL A 283 -15.13 -11.56 -3.55
C VAL A 283 -15.02 -11.31 -5.05
N ARG A 284 -15.11 -12.35 -5.87
CA ARG A 284 -15.05 -12.24 -7.33
C ARG A 284 -16.19 -11.39 -7.90
N TYR A 285 -17.44 -11.74 -7.60
CA TYR A 285 -18.61 -10.96 -8.05
C TYR A 285 -18.52 -9.49 -7.59
N LEU A 286 -18.18 -9.25 -6.32
CA LEU A 286 -18.04 -7.88 -5.80
C LEU A 286 -16.87 -7.12 -6.44
N SER A 287 -15.82 -7.81 -6.90
CA SER A 287 -14.71 -7.19 -7.64
C SER A 287 -15.05 -6.89 -9.10
N GLU A 288 -15.93 -7.68 -9.72
CA GLU A 288 -16.37 -7.50 -11.11
C GLU A 288 -17.48 -6.43 -11.20
N GLU A 289 -18.50 -6.48 -10.33
CA GLU A 289 -19.64 -5.56 -10.38
C GLU A 289 -19.53 -4.34 -9.45
N HIS A 290 -18.90 -4.49 -8.29
CA HIS A 290 -18.67 -3.39 -7.33
C HIS A 290 -17.17 -3.04 -7.26
N GLY A 291 -16.49 -3.12 -8.41
CA GLY A 291 -15.06 -2.90 -8.58
C GLY A 291 -14.66 -1.43 -8.76
N LEU A 292 -13.36 -1.17 -8.66
CA LEU A 292 -12.75 0.09 -9.11
C LEU A 292 -12.59 0.11 -10.64
N SER A 293 -12.48 1.31 -11.25
CA SER A 293 -11.91 1.41 -12.60
C SER A 293 -10.40 1.14 -12.55
N ARG A 294 -9.76 0.99 -13.72
CA ARG A 294 -8.30 0.79 -13.82
C ARG A 294 -7.50 1.94 -13.18
N SER A 295 -7.86 3.18 -13.47
CA SER A 295 -7.14 4.35 -12.93
C SER A 295 -7.40 4.55 -11.44
N GLU A 296 -8.62 4.28 -10.96
CA GLU A 296 -8.93 4.23 -9.53
C GLU A 296 -8.11 3.13 -8.83
N ALA A 297 -8.04 1.92 -9.39
CA ALA A 297 -7.26 0.81 -8.84
C ALA A 297 -5.77 1.12 -8.78
N ARG A 298 -5.23 1.78 -9.83
CA ARG A 298 -3.83 2.22 -9.92
C ARG A 298 -3.41 3.04 -8.69
N THR A 299 -4.27 3.92 -8.17
CA THR A 299 -3.97 4.75 -6.98
C THR A 299 -3.74 3.95 -5.68
N ALA A 300 -4.01 2.65 -5.67
CA ALA A 300 -3.87 1.78 -4.51
C ALA A 300 -3.07 0.49 -4.75
N MET A 301 -2.46 0.33 -5.94
CA MET A 301 -1.77 -0.92 -6.31
C MET A 301 -0.69 -1.31 -5.30
N TYR A 302 0.02 -0.35 -4.68
CA TYR A 302 1.08 -0.62 -3.70
C TYR A 302 0.62 -1.43 -2.46
N GLU A 303 -0.63 -1.24 -1.99
CA GLU A 303 -1.22 -2.04 -0.90
C GLU A 303 -1.56 -3.47 -1.36
N SER A 304 -1.98 -3.64 -2.62
CA SER A 304 -2.24 -4.96 -3.22
C SER A 304 -0.93 -5.73 -3.52
N GLU A 305 0.07 -5.02 -4.05
CA GLU A 305 1.44 -5.49 -4.36
C GLU A 305 2.32 -5.70 -3.12
N ARG A 306 1.81 -5.30 -1.96
CA ARG A 306 2.49 -5.39 -0.65
C ARG A 306 3.88 -4.74 -0.67
N ARG A 307 3.97 -3.53 -1.24
CA ARG A 307 5.18 -2.70 -1.17
C ARG A 307 5.40 -2.29 0.28
N VAL A 308 6.42 -2.87 0.91
CA VAL A 308 6.89 -2.45 2.25
C VAL A 308 7.64 -1.11 2.19
N HIS A 309 8.18 -0.79 1.01
CA HIS A 309 8.90 0.45 0.71
C HIS A 309 8.01 1.34 -0.16
N TRP A 310 7.19 2.14 0.51
CA TRP A 310 6.31 3.13 -0.10
C TRP A 310 6.21 4.34 0.85
N SER A 311 6.42 5.55 0.34
CA SER A 311 6.20 6.77 1.11
C SER A 311 4.80 7.31 0.89
N GLU A 312 4.17 7.77 1.96
CA GLU A 312 2.92 8.52 1.95
C GLU A 312 3.14 9.92 2.54
N GLU A 313 4.38 10.44 2.52
CA GLU A 313 4.78 11.69 3.18
C GLU A 313 4.27 12.96 2.47
N ASP A 314 4.23 12.95 1.13
CA ASP A 314 3.74 14.07 0.29
C ASP A 314 2.20 14.17 0.22
N GLU A 315 1.47 13.23 0.81
CA GLU A 315 0.01 13.27 0.94
C GLU A 315 -0.43 14.32 1.99
N ASP A 316 -1.68 14.78 1.95
CA ASP A 316 -2.19 15.80 2.88
C ASP A 316 -1.99 15.40 4.36
N GLU A 317 -1.45 16.33 5.17
CA GLU A 317 -1.13 16.09 6.58
C GLU A 317 -2.36 15.68 7.39
N ALA A 318 -3.51 16.33 7.17
CA ALA A 318 -4.72 16.00 7.89
C ALA A 318 -5.30 14.63 7.47
N LEU A 319 -5.19 14.23 6.19
CA LEU A 319 -5.50 12.88 5.72
C LEU A 319 -4.55 11.84 6.35
N ARG A 320 -3.23 12.09 6.32
CA ARG A 320 -2.20 11.23 6.94
C ARG A 320 -2.49 10.99 8.41
N GLU A 321 -2.54 12.03 9.24
CA GLU A 321 -2.79 11.89 10.69
C GLU A 321 -4.19 11.33 11.04
N THR A 322 -5.10 11.22 10.08
CA THR A 322 -6.47 10.70 10.28
C THR A 322 -6.64 9.26 9.80
N CYS A 323 -5.80 8.80 8.87
CA CYS A 323 -6.00 7.55 8.15
C CYS A 323 -4.74 6.70 7.92
N ALA A 324 -3.53 7.28 8.00
CA ALA A 324 -2.25 6.60 7.82
C ALA A 324 -1.68 6.00 9.13
N ASP A 325 -1.98 6.62 10.28
CA ASP A 325 -1.43 6.27 11.62
C ASP A 325 -1.52 4.78 12.02
N CYS A 326 -2.42 4.02 11.41
CA CYS A 326 -2.67 2.60 11.74
C CYS A 326 -2.58 1.65 10.53
N HIS A 327 -2.60 2.16 9.30
CA HIS A 327 -2.47 1.41 8.05
C HIS A 327 -2.24 2.36 6.87
N THR A 328 -1.69 1.86 5.77
CA THR A 328 -1.51 2.59 4.51
C THR A 328 -2.75 3.39 4.07
N LEU A 329 -2.54 4.59 3.54
CA LEU A 329 -3.53 5.32 2.74
C LEU A 329 -3.94 4.53 1.49
N GLY A 330 -3.12 3.59 1.01
CA GLY A 330 -3.50 2.64 -0.04
C GLY A 330 -4.79 1.86 0.30
N ARG A 331 -5.05 1.57 1.58
CA ARG A 331 -6.33 1.00 2.04
C ARG A 331 -7.53 1.95 1.93
N VAL A 332 -7.29 3.26 1.96
CA VAL A 332 -8.30 4.30 1.72
C VAL A 332 -8.49 4.52 0.22
N ARG A 333 -7.39 4.63 -0.56
CA ARG A 333 -7.41 4.83 -2.02
C ARG A 333 -8.04 3.64 -2.76
N SER A 334 -7.93 2.41 -2.21
CA SER A 334 -8.55 1.18 -2.74
C SER A 334 -10.08 1.09 -2.58
N GLU A 335 -10.74 2.16 -2.15
CA GLU A 335 -12.20 2.21 -2.00
C GLU A 335 -12.83 3.48 -2.62
N ARG A 336 -14.10 3.36 -2.99
CA ARG A 336 -14.99 4.46 -3.40
C ARG A 336 -16.32 4.28 -2.69
N ARG A 337 -16.93 5.35 -2.19
CA ARG A 337 -18.09 5.30 -1.26
C ARG A 337 -18.93 6.55 -1.40
N ASP A 338 -20.22 6.47 -1.07
CA ASP A 338 -21.03 7.69 -0.90
C ASP A 338 -20.77 8.36 0.46
N ASP A 339 -21.26 9.60 0.60
CA ASP A 339 -21.26 10.40 1.83
C ASP A 339 -21.57 9.64 3.11
N LEU A 340 -22.53 8.71 3.05
CA LEU A 340 -23.03 7.98 4.19
C LEU A 340 -22.15 6.76 4.49
N GLU A 341 -21.66 6.05 3.48
CA GLU A 341 -20.69 4.97 3.67
C GLU A 341 -19.32 5.46 4.16
N TRP A 342 -18.92 6.70 3.87
CA TRP A 342 -17.74 7.33 4.51
C TRP A 342 -18.01 7.63 5.99
N LYS A 343 -19.15 8.24 6.35
CA LYS A 343 -19.51 8.51 7.75
C LYS A 343 -19.70 7.22 8.57
N LEU A 344 -20.29 6.19 7.96
CA LEU A 344 -20.42 4.86 8.57
C LEU A 344 -19.07 4.11 8.64
N LEU A 345 -18.06 4.45 7.84
CA LEU A 345 -16.71 3.93 8.02
C LEU A 345 -16.08 4.44 9.31
N LYS A 346 -16.20 5.75 9.59
CA LYS A 346 -15.79 6.34 10.87
C LYS A 346 -16.56 5.72 12.04
N ALA A 347 -17.87 5.50 11.87
CA ALA A 347 -18.68 4.79 12.87
C ALA A 347 -18.10 3.41 13.20
N THR A 348 -17.77 2.60 12.18
CA THR A 348 -17.14 1.28 12.36
C THR A 348 -15.75 1.35 13.01
N HIS A 349 -14.91 2.35 12.68
CA HIS A 349 -13.62 2.52 13.34
C HIS A 349 -13.77 2.88 14.82
N LEU A 350 -14.66 3.82 15.15
CA LEU A 350 -14.99 4.16 16.54
C LEU A 350 -15.54 2.94 17.30
N ALA A 351 -16.47 2.18 16.70
CA ALA A 351 -17.08 1.01 17.33
C ALA A 351 -16.10 -0.13 17.63
N LEU A 352 -15.15 -0.39 16.72
CA LEU A 352 -14.16 -1.46 16.88
C LEU A 352 -12.90 -1.02 17.66
N TYR A 353 -12.55 0.26 17.58
CA TYR A 353 -11.33 0.83 18.15
C TYR A 353 -11.62 2.18 18.84
N PRO A 354 -12.34 2.24 19.98
CA PRO A 354 -12.81 3.50 20.58
C PRO A 354 -11.70 4.51 20.92
N LEU A 355 -10.45 4.06 21.06
CA LEU A 355 -9.29 4.90 21.32
C LEU A 355 -8.89 5.78 20.12
N VAL A 356 -9.30 5.40 18.89
CA VAL A 356 -8.98 6.15 17.65
C VAL A 356 -9.49 7.60 17.69
N ASP A 357 -10.53 7.86 18.48
CA ASP A 357 -11.11 9.19 18.69
C ASP A 357 -10.06 10.21 19.18
N PHE A 358 -9.22 9.84 20.16
CA PHE A 358 -8.17 10.71 20.70
C PHE A 358 -6.79 10.47 20.07
N GLN A 359 -6.56 9.29 19.46
CA GLN A 359 -5.31 9.00 18.77
C GLN A 359 -5.22 9.78 17.45
N SER A 360 -6.29 9.74 16.64
CA SER A 360 -6.23 10.14 15.22
C SER A 360 -7.43 10.98 14.74
N PHE A 361 -8.67 10.77 15.23
CA PHE A 361 -9.84 11.47 14.65
C PHE A 361 -10.07 12.90 15.16
N GLN A 362 -9.73 13.17 16.43
CA GLN A 362 -9.64 14.54 16.98
C GLN A 362 -8.20 15.05 17.05
N GLY A 363 -7.22 14.17 16.76
CA GLY A 363 -5.80 14.39 17.01
C GLY A 363 -5.44 14.47 18.49
N ARG A 364 -4.13 14.57 18.78
CA ARG A 364 -3.61 14.80 20.13
C ARG A 364 -4.02 16.19 20.64
N ARG A 365 -5.19 16.29 21.29
CA ARG A 365 -5.53 17.43 22.16
C ARG A 365 -4.38 17.64 23.15
N SER A 366 -3.72 18.80 23.12
CA SER A 366 -2.55 19.10 23.96
C SER A 366 -2.94 19.10 25.45
N ARG A 367 -2.74 17.96 26.12
CA ARG A 367 -3.13 17.73 27.51
C ARG A 367 -2.01 18.13 28.46
N GLY A 368 -1.81 19.44 28.62
CA GLY A 368 -0.86 20.00 29.59
C GLY A 368 0.21 20.93 29.00
N GLY A 369 -0.14 21.79 28.04
CA GLY A 369 0.73 22.89 27.60
C GLY A 369 0.57 24.11 28.52
N GLY A 370 1.37 24.21 29.59
CA GLY A 370 1.52 25.45 30.35
C GLY A 370 2.05 26.57 29.45
N GLY A 371 1.48 27.77 29.56
CA GLY A 371 1.70 28.82 28.56
C GLY A 371 3.11 29.40 28.52
N SER A 372 3.84 29.15 27.43
CA SER A 372 4.84 30.09 26.90
C SER A 372 4.35 30.55 25.52
N GLY A 373 3.68 31.70 25.50
CA GLY A 373 3.12 32.26 24.26
C GLY A 373 4.15 33.13 23.55
N ASP A 374 4.79 32.60 22.51
CA ASP A 374 5.56 33.43 21.57
C ASP A 374 4.62 34.43 20.89
N ARG A 375 4.71 35.69 21.30
CA ARG A 375 3.93 36.81 20.76
C ARG A 375 4.75 37.60 19.76
N SER A 376 4.82 37.07 18.55
CA SER A 376 5.26 37.79 17.36
C SER A 376 4.14 37.76 16.29
N GLY A 377 3.70 38.89 15.71
CA GLY A 377 4.09 40.28 16.03
C GLY A 377 3.52 41.34 15.09
N ASP A 378 2.21 41.35 14.80
CA ASP A 378 1.57 42.39 13.97
C ASP A 378 0.13 42.73 14.41
N ARG A 379 -0.06 43.94 14.97
CA ARG A 379 -0.95 44.98 14.41
C ARG A 379 -0.96 46.25 15.26
N SER A 380 -1.00 47.40 14.60
CA SER A 380 -1.00 48.71 15.25
C SER A 380 -2.37 49.15 15.76
N ALA A 381 -2.34 49.89 16.88
CA ALA A 381 -3.22 50.99 17.27
C ALA A 381 -4.74 50.91 16.97
N ASP A 382 -5.52 50.85 18.05
CA ASP A 382 -6.15 52.09 18.54
C ASP A 382 -6.12 52.13 20.09
N ARG A 383 -6.37 53.30 20.71
CA ARG A 383 -6.33 53.52 22.16
C ARG A 383 -7.48 54.41 22.66
N SER A 384 -8.59 53.75 22.98
CA SER A 384 -9.58 54.22 23.96
C SER A 384 -10.27 53.00 24.60
N GLY A 385 -10.64 52.99 25.87
CA GLY A 385 -10.59 54.07 26.86
C GLY A 385 -11.79 54.01 27.81
N GLY A 386 -11.96 52.88 28.51
CA GLY A 386 -13.08 52.66 29.42
C GLY A 386 -12.76 51.58 30.45
N GLU A 387 -13.26 51.76 31.67
CA GLU A 387 -13.04 50.86 32.81
C GLU A 387 -14.07 49.71 32.83
N PRO A 388 -13.78 48.57 33.49
CA PRO A 388 -14.65 47.41 33.48
C PRO A 388 -15.80 47.54 34.49
N SER A 389 -17.04 47.67 34.00
CA SER A 389 -18.25 47.45 34.79
C SER A 389 -18.50 45.95 34.97
N SER A 390 -18.57 45.49 36.21
CA SER A 390 -18.90 44.10 36.57
C SER A 390 -20.39 43.80 36.44
N GLU A 391 -20.75 42.74 35.72
CA GLU A 391 -22.02 42.02 35.90
C GLU A 391 -21.77 40.50 35.90
N GLU A 392 -22.56 39.77 36.68
CA GLU A 392 -22.39 38.35 37.01
C GLU A 392 -23.29 37.43 36.15
N GLY A 393 -23.21 36.11 36.36
CA GLY A 393 -24.34 35.22 36.05
C GLY A 393 -24.31 34.44 34.73
N GLY A 394 -23.17 34.37 34.03
CA GLY A 394 -23.03 33.54 32.83
C GLY A 394 -22.88 32.03 33.12
N ALA A 395 -23.98 31.28 33.15
CA ALA A 395 -23.95 29.81 33.25
C ALA A 395 -23.17 29.15 32.09
N PRO A 396 -22.47 28.01 32.30
CA PRO A 396 -21.61 27.42 31.27
C PRO A 396 -22.42 26.91 30.08
N SER A 397 -22.28 27.57 28.92
CA SER A 397 -23.06 27.27 27.71
C SER A 397 -22.61 25.97 27.02
N SER A 398 -23.05 24.83 27.56
CA SER A 398 -22.74 23.46 27.11
C SER A 398 -23.42 23.04 25.79
N SER A 399 -23.73 24.01 24.92
CA SER A 399 -24.50 23.82 23.67
C SER A 399 -23.94 24.54 22.43
N ARG A 400 -22.82 25.27 22.53
CA ARG A 400 -22.13 25.76 21.31
C ARG A 400 -21.64 24.57 20.50
N GLY A 401 -22.04 24.51 19.23
CA GLY A 401 -21.95 23.31 18.40
C GLY A 401 -20.55 22.70 18.39
N ARG A 402 -20.47 21.39 18.67
CA ARG A 402 -19.22 20.62 18.56
C ARG A 402 -18.83 20.60 17.08
N GLY A 403 -17.90 21.47 16.70
CA GLY A 403 -17.46 21.62 15.31
C GLY A 403 -16.94 20.32 14.73
N GLN A 404 -17.16 20.14 13.42
CA GLN A 404 -16.76 18.99 12.62
C GLN A 404 -15.29 18.63 12.89
N ASP A 405 -15.03 17.43 13.44
CA ASP A 405 -13.67 17.04 13.87
C ASP A 405 -12.74 16.77 12.67
N ARG A 406 -11.45 16.44 12.93
CA ARG A 406 -10.48 16.26 11.84
C ARG A 406 -10.95 15.15 10.89
N ALA A 407 -11.40 14.02 11.44
CA ALA A 407 -11.96 12.93 10.65
C ALA A 407 -13.21 13.33 9.85
N ASP A 408 -14.18 14.00 10.45
CA ASP A 408 -15.39 14.40 9.70
C ASP A 408 -15.08 15.39 8.57
N ARG A 409 -14.01 16.20 8.66
CA ARG A 409 -13.57 17.09 7.57
C ARG A 409 -12.84 16.31 6.47
N VAL A 410 -11.89 15.44 6.84
CA VAL A 410 -11.20 14.55 5.89
C VAL A 410 -12.19 13.66 5.12
N LEU A 411 -13.21 13.14 5.80
CA LEU A 411 -14.26 12.33 5.17
C LEU A 411 -15.18 13.13 4.23
N ALA A 412 -15.29 14.45 4.39
CA ALA A 412 -15.99 15.30 3.44
C ALA A 412 -15.17 15.52 2.16
N VAL A 413 -13.84 15.61 2.28
CA VAL A 413 -12.92 15.63 1.11
C VAL A 413 -12.95 14.27 0.40
N LEU A 414 -12.80 13.17 1.14
CA LEU A 414 -12.90 11.81 0.57
C LEU A 414 -14.27 11.50 -0.05
N ALA A 415 -15.37 12.07 0.45
CA ALA A 415 -16.68 11.94 -0.20
C ALA A 415 -16.76 12.67 -1.55
N ALA A 416 -16.07 13.80 -1.69
CA ALA A 416 -16.02 14.55 -2.95
C ALA A 416 -15.03 13.93 -3.96
N GLU A 417 -13.84 13.52 -3.53
CA GLU A 417 -12.78 12.97 -4.38
C GLU A 417 -12.93 11.47 -4.68
N GLN A 418 -13.44 10.71 -3.71
CA GLN A 418 -13.60 9.25 -3.76
C GLN A 418 -15.08 8.85 -3.57
N GLY A 419 -15.97 9.68 -4.15
CA GLY A 419 -17.40 9.42 -4.24
C GLY A 419 -17.72 8.10 -4.94
N LEU A 420 -18.94 7.58 -4.73
CA LEU A 420 -19.35 6.25 -5.23
C LEU A 420 -19.23 6.12 -6.75
N PHE A 421 -19.55 7.18 -7.51
CA PHE A 421 -19.52 7.17 -8.97
C PHE A 421 -18.63 8.30 -9.49
N SER A 422 -17.51 7.93 -10.12
CA SER A 422 -16.69 8.82 -10.95
C SER A 422 -17.11 8.71 -12.42
N GLU A 423 -16.84 9.74 -13.23
CA GLU A 423 -17.14 9.71 -14.68
C GLU A 423 -16.38 8.57 -15.35
N GLU A 424 -15.08 8.49 -15.09
CA GLU A 424 -14.17 7.38 -15.38
C GLU A 424 -14.76 6.00 -15.06
N TRP A 425 -15.34 5.79 -13.86
CA TRP A 425 -15.98 4.52 -13.55
C TRP A 425 -17.25 4.28 -14.38
N ARG A 426 -18.06 5.32 -14.64
CA ARG A 426 -19.25 5.17 -15.50
C ARG A 426 -18.87 4.78 -16.93
N HIS A 427 -17.82 5.38 -17.49
CA HIS A 427 -17.25 5.00 -18.78
C HIS A 427 -16.73 3.55 -18.77
N TRP A 428 -15.83 3.22 -17.83
CA TRP A 428 -15.31 1.85 -17.68
C TRP A 428 -16.42 0.80 -17.51
N ASN A 429 -17.47 1.09 -16.74
CA ASN A 429 -18.57 0.18 -16.49
C ASN A 429 -19.50 0.02 -17.71
N GLN A 430 -19.65 1.04 -18.56
CA GLN A 430 -20.32 0.93 -19.86
C GLN A 430 -19.49 0.12 -20.87
N GLU A 431 -18.17 0.25 -20.81
CA GLU A 431 -17.23 -0.44 -21.70
C GLU A 431 -16.88 -1.88 -21.26
N LYS A 432 -17.48 -2.40 -20.17
CA LYS A 432 -17.29 -3.75 -19.65
C LYS A 432 -17.40 -4.83 -20.74
N ARG A 433 -16.28 -5.51 -21.00
CA ARG A 433 -16.15 -6.60 -21.97
C ARG A 433 -15.10 -7.62 -21.48
N GLU A 434 -15.23 -8.88 -21.89
CA GLU A 434 -14.16 -9.85 -21.64
C GLU A 434 -12.89 -9.45 -22.42
N VAL A 435 -11.74 -9.53 -21.75
CA VAL A 435 -10.44 -9.18 -22.32
C VAL A 435 -9.74 -10.46 -22.77
N PRO A 436 -9.28 -10.56 -24.02
CA PRO A 436 -8.48 -11.69 -24.48
C PRO A 436 -7.06 -11.57 -23.89
N LEU A 437 -6.88 -12.03 -22.64
CA LEU A 437 -5.58 -12.04 -21.95
C LEU A 437 -4.64 -13.16 -22.46
N ASP A 438 -5.21 -14.13 -23.18
CA ASP A 438 -4.53 -15.27 -23.79
C ASP A 438 -3.32 -14.92 -24.65
N GLY A 439 -2.42 -15.89 -24.74
CA GLY A 439 -1.23 -15.84 -25.59
C GLY A 439 0.05 -15.52 -24.81
N ARG A 440 1.08 -15.13 -25.56
CA ARG A 440 2.41 -14.87 -25.01
C ARG A 440 2.58 -13.41 -24.62
N TRP A 441 3.24 -13.22 -23.49
CA TRP A 441 3.72 -11.97 -22.96
C TRP A 441 5.24 -12.06 -22.79
N ILE A 442 5.95 -10.99 -23.12
CA ILE A 442 7.36 -10.80 -22.85
C ILE A 442 7.51 -10.27 -21.44
N VAL A 443 8.47 -10.80 -20.69
CA VAL A 443 8.76 -10.44 -19.30
C VAL A 443 10.02 -9.60 -19.26
N LYS A 444 9.95 -8.48 -18.55
CA LYS A 444 11.09 -7.73 -18.01
C LYS A 444 10.85 -7.57 -16.50
N GLY A 445 11.90 -7.58 -15.70
CA GLY A 445 11.76 -7.36 -14.26
C GLY A 445 13.08 -7.33 -13.51
N HIS A 446 13.00 -7.08 -12.20
CA HIS A 446 14.16 -6.93 -11.31
C HIS A 446 13.83 -7.41 -9.90
N GLU A 447 14.76 -8.13 -9.27
CA GLU A 447 14.66 -8.56 -7.87
C GLU A 447 15.83 -7.97 -7.07
N VAL A 448 15.53 -7.17 -6.04
CA VAL A 448 16.54 -6.48 -5.23
C VAL A 448 17.53 -7.49 -4.64
N GLY A 449 18.83 -7.20 -4.81
CA GLY A 449 19.94 -8.08 -4.43
C GLY A 449 20.14 -9.34 -5.31
N ARG A 450 19.33 -9.54 -6.37
CA ARG A 450 19.46 -10.66 -7.33
C ARG A 450 19.43 -10.25 -8.80
N GLY A 451 19.12 -8.98 -9.10
CA GLY A 451 19.26 -8.39 -10.43
C GLY A 451 18.13 -8.72 -11.40
N PRO A 452 18.34 -8.43 -12.70
CA PRO A 452 17.29 -8.48 -13.70
C PRO A 452 16.80 -9.88 -14.06
N ILE A 453 15.57 -9.91 -14.57
CA ILE A 453 14.86 -11.05 -15.15
C ILE A 453 14.33 -10.63 -16.52
N ARG A 454 14.42 -11.53 -17.49
CA ARG A 454 13.76 -11.40 -18.81
C ARG A 454 13.28 -12.76 -19.31
N GLY A 455 12.33 -12.79 -20.24
CA GLY A 455 11.82 -14.04 -20.81
C GLY A 455 10.36 -13.93 -21.23
N THR A 456 9.56 -14.96 -20.97
CA THR A 456 8.14 -15.03 -21.37
C THR A 456 7.20 -15.46 -20.24
N LEU A 457 5.94 -15.11 -20.43
CA LEU A 457 4.77 -15.67 -19.76
C LEU A 457 3.80 -16.10 -20.85
N ASP A 458 3.50 -17.39 -20.95
CA ASP A 458 2.39 -17.88 -21.78
C ASP A 458 1.14 -18.02 -20.89
N LEU A 459 0.04 -17.33 -21.25
CA LEU A 459 -1.27 -17.40 -20.59
C LEU A 459 -2.27 -18.18 -21.44
N LYS A 460 -3.08 -19.03 -20.79
CA LYS A 460 -4.13 -19.85 -21.41
C LYS A 460 -5.40 -19.86 -20.56
N ARG A 461 -6.51 -19.36 -21.10
CA ARG A 461 -7.83 -19.36 -20.47
C ARG A 461 -8.32 -20.79 -20.24
N ILE A 462 -8.83 -21.05 -19.04
CA ILE A 462 -9.47 -22.31 -18.64
C ILE A 462 -10.95 -22.12 -18.30
N ALA A 463 -11.33 -20.95 -17.81
CA ALA A 463 -12.72 -20.52 -17.64
C ALA A 463 -12.82 -18.99 -17.82
N THR A 464 -14.02 -18.42 -17.76
CA THR A 464 -14.21 -16.96 -17.83
C THR A 464 -13.43 -16.27 -16.72
N GLY A 465 -12.49 -15.40 -17.08
CA GLY A 465 -11.61 -14.72 -16.12
C GLY A 465 -10.59 -15.61 -15.38
N GLU A 466 -10.42 -16.89 -15.76
CA GLU A 466 -9.51 -17.83 -15.09
C GLU A 466 -8.51 -18.42 -16.09
N TYR A 467 -7.23 -18.42 -15.74
CA TYR A 467 -6.12 -18.74 -16.64
C TYR A 467 -5.10 -19.68 -15.97
N GLU A 468 -4.56 -20.61 -16.76
CA GLU A 468 -3.24 -21.21 -16.52
C GLU A 468 -2.15 -20.19 -16.89
N SER A 469 -1.07 -20.17 -16.10
CA SER A 469 0.12 -19.35 -16.35
C SER A 469 1.39 -20.21 -16.41
N LYS A 470 2.22 -19.95 -17.42
CA LYS A 470 3.56 -20.55 -17.54
C LYS A 470 4.59 -19.47 -17.76
N TRP A 471 5.38 -19.20 -16.72
CA TRP A 471 6.53 -18.30 -16.77
C TRP A 471 7.78 -19.05 -17.20
N THR A 472 8.55 -18.48 -18.13
CA THR A 472 9.89 -18.94 -18.50
C THR A 472 10.84 -17.75 -18.41
N TRP A 473 11.70 -17.75 -17.38
CA TRP A 473 12.61 -16.66 -17.05
C TRP A 473 14.06 -17.02 -17.34
N LEU A 474 14.87 -16.04 -17.71
CA LEU A 474 16.33 -16.07 -17.67
C LEU A 474 16.83 -15.10 -16.60
N ARG A 475 17.47 -15.62 -15.54
CA ARG A 475 18.06 -14.84 -14.45
C ARG A 475 19.35 -14.13 -14.87
N ALA A 476 19.73 -13.08 -14.14
CA ALA A 476 21.00 -12.36 -14.32
C ALA A 476 22.24 -13.28 -14.36
N ASN A 477 22.25 -14.37 -13.59
CA ASN A 477 23.31 -15.39 -13.59
C ASN A 477 23.24 -16.41 -14.75
N GLY A 478 22.48 -16.12 -15.81
CA GLY A 478 22.33 -16.98 -16.99
C GLY A 478 21.45 -18.21 -16.80
N ARG A 479 20.86 -18.42 -15.63
CA ARG A 479 20.03 -19.60 -15.36
C ARG A 479 18.58 -19.44 -15.83
N THR A 480 18.09 -20.40 -16.59
CA THR A 480 16.66 -20.53 -16.92
C THR A 480 15.85 -21.04 -15.72
N VAL A 481 14.70 -20.43 -15.47
CA VAL A 481 13.74 -20.79 -14.41
C VAL A 481 12.36 -20.90 -15.04
N VAL A 482 11.66 -22.02 -14.81
CA VAL A 482 10.26 -22.19 -15.22
C VAL A 482 9.37 -22.14 -13.98
N ARG A 483 8.23 -21.44 -14.08
CA ARG A 483 7.15 -21.50 -13.08
C ARG A 483 5.83 -21.82 -13.75
N ASN A 484 5.02 -22.69 -13.14
CA ASN A 484 3.67 -22.99 -13.61
C ASN A 484 2.66 -22.54 -12.54
N GLY A 485 1.48 -22.09 -12.94
CA GLY A 485 0.52 -21.51 -12.01
C GLY A 485 -0.87 -21.33 -12.59
N THR A 486 -1.71 -20.66 -11.82
CA THR A 486 -3.02 -20.17 -12.25
C THR A 486 -3.25 -18.74 -11.77
N GLY A 487 -4.17 -18.03 -12.40
CA GLY A 487 -4.57 -16.70 -11.97
C GLY A 487 -6.00 -16.33 -12.35
N LEU A 488 -6.52 -15.37 -11.60
CA LEU A 488 -7.84 -14.77 -11.78
C LEU A 488 -7.67 -13.34 -12.30
N PHE A 489 -8.50 -12.96 -13.27
CA PHE A 489 -8.46 -11.64 -13.90
C PHE A 489 -9.77 -10.88 -13.62
N TYR A 490 -9.72 -10.00 -12.63
CA TYR A 490 -10.87 -9.23 -12.16
C TYR A 490 -11.06 -7.96 -12.98
N ALA A 491 -12.32 -7.52 -13.10
CA ALA A 491 -12.71 -6.17 -13.58
C ALA A 491 -12.15 -5.77 -14.97
N GLY A 492 -11.74 -6.75 -15.79
CA GLY A 492 -11.12 -6.49 -17.11
C GLY A 492 -9.73 -5.81 -17.05
N HIS A 493 -9.09 -5.72 -15.88
CA HIS A 493 -7.78 -5.06 -15.76
C HIS A 493 -6.87 -5.55 -14.62
N SER A 494 -7.35 -6.37 -13.68
CA SER A 494 -6.64 -6.67 -12.42
C SER A 494 -6.29 -8.16 -12.29
N TRP A 495 -5.05 -8.52 -12.62
CA TRP A 495 -4.52 -9.88 -12.48
C TRP A 495 -4.14 -10.22 -11.04
N ARG A 496 -4.54 -11.41 -10.57
CA ARG A 496 -4.08 -12.04 -9.33
C ARG A 496 -3.71 -13.49 -9.61
N GLY A 497 -2.41 -13.75 -9.71
CA GLY A 497 -1.85 -15.08 -9.98
C GLY A 497 -1.15 -15.72 -8.78
N ARG A 498 -0.87 -17.02 -8.90
CA ARG A 498 0.12 -17.74 -8.11
C ARG A 498 0.81 -18.77 -9.00
N SER A 499 2.14 -18.76 -9.02
CA SER A 499 2.94 -19.78 -9.69
C SER A 499 3.94 -20.44 -8.75
N THR A 500 4.28 -21.70 -9.04
CA THR A 500 5.25 -22.51 -8.31
C THR A 500 6.44 -22.94 -9.16
N SER A 501 7.57 -23.20 -8.50
CA SER A 501 8.80 -23.68 -9.14
C SER A 501 9.65 -24.53 -8.21
N THR A 502 10.31 -25.55 -8.77
CA THR A 502 11.29 -26.40 -8.09
C THR A 502 12.74 -26.05 -8.46
N ALA A 503 12.97 -24.95 -9.19
CA ALA A 503 14.31 -24.53 -9.60
C ALA A 503 15.18 -24.19 -8.35
N PRO A 504 16.42 -24.72 -8.23
CA PRO A 504 17.22 -24.58 -7.00
C PRO A 504 17.45 -23.12 -6.55
N GLY A 505 17.08 -22.78 -5.32
CA GLY A 505 17.22 -21.40 -4.82
C GLY A 505 16.30 -20.39 -5.50
N GLU A 506 15.21 -20.85 -6.14
CA GLU A 506 14.01 -20.03 -6.31
C GLU A 506 13.01 -20.33 -5.19
N LEU A 507 12.07 -19.39 -4.98
CA LEU A 507 11.02 -19.52 -3.98
C LEU A 507 9.92 -20.44 -4.52
N GLU A 508 9.51 -21.43 -3.71
CA GLU A 508 8.59 -22.49 -4.12
C GLU A 508 7.27 -21.92 -4.66
N SER A 509 6.64 -20.98 -3.95
CA SER A 509 5.40 -20.30 -4.36
C SER A 509 5.55 -18.78 -4.27
N ILE A 510 5.04 -18.08 -5.29
CA ILE A 510 4.91 -16.62 -5.31
C ILE A 510 3.47 -16.23 -5.64
N LYS A 511 3.02 -15.10 -5.10
CA LYS A 511 1.82 -14.38 -5.52
C LYS A 511 2.20 -13.41 -6.64
N GLU A 512 1.25 -13.10 -7.49
CA GLU A 512 1.43 -12.25 -8.66
C GLU A 512 0.32 -11.20 -8.67
N VAL A 513 0.68 -9.91 -8.64
CA VAL A 513 -0.28 -8.80 -8.61
C VAL A 513 0.12 -7.84 -9.73
N LEU A 514 -0.68 -7.81 -10.80
CA LEU A 514 -0.41 -6.98 -11.97
C LEU A 514 -1.66 -6.21 -12.41
N LEU A 515 -1.45 -5.05 -13.03
CA LEU A 515 -2.46 -4.18 -13.62
C LEU A 515 -2.26 -4.11 -15.14
N LEU A 516 -3.29 -4.43 -15.92
CA LEU A 516 -3.30 -4.30 -17.39
C LEU A 516 -3.62 -2.85 -17.80
N ASP A 517 -2.92 -2.34 -18.81
CA ASP A 517 -3.13 -1.02 -19.40
C ASP A 517 -4.44 -0.90 -20.21
N GLU A 518 -4.70 0.30 -20.74
CA GLU A 518 -5.88 0.61 -21.56
C GLU A 518 -5.81 0.00 -22.96
N THR A 519 -4.61 -0.07 -23.53
CA THR A 519 -4.31 -0.68 -24.82
C THR A 519 -4.34 -2.22 -24.82
N TRP A 520 -4.46 -2.84 -23.64
CA TRP A 520 -4.33 -4.29 -23.41
C TRP A 520 -3.01 -4.91 -23.92
N THR A 521 -1.97 -4.09 -24.06
CA THR A 521 -0.65 -4.45 -24.60
C THR A 521 0.42 -4.53 -23.52
N ARG A 522 0.22 -3.93 -22.34
CA ARG A 522 1.17 -4.02 -21.22
C ARG A 522 0.47 -4.37 -19.91
N MET A 523 1.15 -5.12 -19.06
CA MET A 523 0.83 -5.20 -17.63
C MET A 523 2.04 -4.78 -16.81
N GLU A 524 1.81 -4.22 -15.63
CA GLU A 524 2.89 -3.91 -14.68
C GLU A 524 2.47 -4.25 -13.26
N GLY A 525 3.45 -4.46 -12.39
CA GLY A 525 3.22 -4.63 -10.95
C GLY A 525 4.28 -5.51 -10.31
N ARG A 526 3.88 -6.35 -9.35
CA ARG A 526 4.80 -7.02 -8.44
C ARG A 526 4.48 -8.48 -8.17
N LEU A 527 5.53 -9.30 -8.15
CA LEU A 527 5.51 -10.70 -7.77
C LEU A 527 6.23 -10.85 -6.42
N PHE A 528 5.63 -11.50 -5.42
CA PHE A 528 6.16 -11.53 -4.05
C PHE A 528 5.74 -12.79 -3.29
N THR A 529 6.45 -13.14 -2.21
CA THR A 529 6.08 -14.34 -1.43
C THR A 529 4.87 -14.08 -0.52
N GLY A 530 4.16 -15.14 -0.14
CA GLY A 530 2.97 -15.01 0.69
C GLY A 530 3.22 -14.59 2.14
N GLU A 531 4.45 -14.77 2.63
CA GLU A 531 4.85 -14.61 4.03
C GLU A 531 5.88 -13.49 4.20
N TYR A 532 6.90 -13.45 3.32
CA TYR A 532 7.92 -12.42 3.20
C TYR A 532 7.52 -11.50 2.03
N ASN A 533 6.72 -10.47 2.31
CA ASN A 533 6.17 -9.58 1.27
C ASN A 533 7.22 -8.55 0.80
N GLU A 534 8.20 -8.26 1.66
CA GLU A 534 9.43 -7.54 1.33
C GLU A 534 10.20 -8.21 0.18
N LEU A 535 10.20 -9.55 0.13
CA LEU A 535 10.83 -10.31 -0.94
C LEU A 535 9.92 -10.36 -2.16
N GLY A 536 10.20 -9.46 -3.10
CA GLY A 536 9.48 -9.37 -4.36
C GLY A 536 10.33 -8.93 -5.54
N ILE A 537 9.67 -8.98 -6.69
CA ILE A 537 10.20 -8.81 -8.03
C ILE A 537 9.27 -7.80 -8.72
N GLU A 538 9.84 -6.70 -9.20
CA GLU A 538 9.12 -5.75 -10.05
C GLU A 538 9.02 -6.35 -11.46
N ILE A 539 7.83 -6.29 -12.08
CA ILE A 539 7.55 -6.90 -13.38
C ILE A 539 6.88 -5.89 -14.31
N GLU A 540 7.41 -5.80 -15.53
CA GLU A 540 6.76 -5.24 -16.71
C GLU A 540 6.50 -6.37 -17.72
N LEU A 541 5.29 -6.42 -18.27
CA LEU A 541 4.89 -7.32 -19.34
C LEU A 541 4.57 -6.54 -20.61
N LEU A 542 4.95 -7.08 -21.77
CA LEU A 542 4.53 -6.62 -23.10
C LEU A 542 3.86 -7.79 -23.85
N ARG A 543 2.67 -7.60 -24.42
CA ARG A 543 2.03 -8.63 -25.24
C ARG A 543 2.89 -8.91 -26.48
N ALA A 544 3.16 -10.17 -26.77
CA ALA A 544 3.93 -10.56 -27.94
C ALA A 544 3.15 -10.22 -29.22
N SER A 545 3.84 -9.68 -30.22
CA SER A 545 3.28 -9.40 -31.55
C SER A 545 4.35 -9.61 -32.63
N ALA A 546 3.93 -9.68 -33.89
CA ALA A 546 4.85 -9.69 -35.03
C ALA A 546 5.44 -8.30 -35.36
N THR A 547 4.93 -7.23 -34.74
CA THR A 547 5.44 -5.86 -34.92
C THR A 547 6.58 -5.61 -33.94
N PRO A 548 7.81 -5.29 -34.41
CA PRO A 548 8.94 -4.99 -33.53
C PRO A 548 8.58 -3.93 -32.49
N THR A 549 8.74 -4.26 -31.20
CA THR A 549 8.40 -3.36 -30.09
C THR A 549 9.39 -3.56 -28.95
N ILE A 550 10.09 -2.51 -28.53
CA ILE A 550 11.05 -2.56 -27.42
C ILE A 550 10.31 -2.33 -26.09
N LEU A 551 10.45 -3.27 -25.16
CA LEU A 551 10.00 -3.16 -23.77
C LEU A 551 11.07 -2.47 -22.90
N GLY A 552 12.35 -2.80 -23.10
CA GLY A 552 13.43 -2.11 -22.41
C GLY A 552 14.84 -2.57 -22.75
N VAL A 553 15.79 -2.01 -22.01
CA VAL A 553 17.24 -2.24 -22.17
C VAL A 553 17.84 -2.67 -20.83
N LEU A 554 18.81 -3.58 -20.87
CA LEU A 554 19.75 -3.83 -19.76
C LEU A 554 21.14 -3.35 -20.17
N GLY A 555 21.84 -2.63 -19.28
CA GLY A 555 23.16 -2.06 -19.56
C GLY A 555 23.10 -0.80 -20.45
N GLY A 556 22.03 -0.01 -20.35
CA GLY A 556 21.86 1.22 -21.12
C GLY A 556 22.72 2.40 -20.63
N GLU A 557 23.40 2.22 -19.51
CA GLU A 557 24.21 3.21 -18.81
C GLU A 557 25.64 3.22 -19.38
N MET A 558 26.00 4.26 -20.14
CA MET A 558 27.28 4.32 -20.86
C MET A 558 28.07 5.61 -20.56
N ALA A 559 29.38 5.46 -20.36
CA ALA A 559 30.29 6.57 -20.13
C ALA A 559 30.59 7.37 -21.42
N VAL A 560 30.87 8.66 -21.30
CA VAL A 560 31.23 9.56 -22.42
C VAL A 560 32.70 9.99 -22.30
N PRO A 561 33.60 9.60 -23.24
CA PRO A 561 33.44 8.59 -24.29
C PRO A 561 33.62 7.16 -23.76
N SER A 562 33.19 6.16 -24.55
CA SER A 562 33.42 4.74 -24.30
C SER A 562 33.30 3.91 -25.58
N THR A 563 33.75 2.65 -25.55
CA THR A 563 33.71 1.73 -26.71
C THR A 563 33.37 0.31 -26.28
N GLY A 564 32.61 -0.42 -27.09
CA GLY A 564 32.27 -1.83 -26.85
C GLY A 564 31.24 -2.07 -25.73
N ASN A 565 30.42 -1.07 -25.39
CA ASN A 565 29.38 -1.21 -24.36
C ASN A 565 28.33 -2.23 -24.83
N ARG A 566 28.02 -3.25 -24.00
CA ARG A 566 27.05 -4.30 -24.35
C ARG A 566 25.68 -4.01 -23.74
N LEU A 567 24.66 -3.89 -24.59
CA LEU A 567 23.25 -3.74 -24.20
C LEU A 567 22.48 -5.01 -24.56
N GLU A 568 21.63 -5.52 -23.65
CA GLU A 568 20.60 -6.55 -23.98
C GLU A 568 19.24 -5.85 -24.15
N ILE A 569 18.73 -5.82 -25.37
CA ILE A 569 17.45 -5.22 -25.75
C ILE A 569 16.35 -6.27 -25.58
N ILE A 570 15.30 -5.94 -24.84
CA ILE A 570 14.15 -6.81 -24.55
C ILE A 570 12.91 -6.24 -25.26
N GLY A 571 12.15 -7.08 -25.94
CA GLY A 571 10.98 -6.68 -26.73
C GLY A 571 10.23 -7.86 -27.34
N CYS A 572 9.45 -7.62 -28.39
CA CYS A 572 8.86 -8.65 -29.25
C CYS A 572 9.03 -8.31 -30.73
N GLY A 573 8.83 -9.31 -31.60
CA GLY A 573 8.77 -9.12 -33.05
C GLY A 573 10.12 -8.93 -33.75
N PHE A 574 11.25 -9.22 -33.09
CA PHE A 574 12.56 -9.03 -33.71
C PHE A 574 12.76 -10.02 -34.87
N PRO A 575 12.96 -9.55 -36.12
CA PRO A 575 13.08 -10.40 -37.31
C PRO A 575 14.37 -11.23 -37.27
N GLU A 576 14.47 -12.29 -38.08
CA GLU A 576 15.65 -13.16 -38.12
C GLU A 576 16.92 -12.40 -38.58
N GLN A 577 16.78 -11.57 -39.61
CA GLN A 577 17.86 -10.74 -40.15
C GLN A 577 17.83 -9.36 -39.49
N ILE A 578 18.89 -9.04 -38.75
CA ILE A 578 19.11 -7.77 -38.08
C ILE A 578 20.55 -7.31 -38.33
N GLU A 579 20.73 -6.05 -38.68
CA GLU A 579 22.04 -5.42 -38.90
C GLU A 579 22.27 -4.26 -37.91
N PRO A 580 23.52 -3.82 -37.64
CA PRO A 580 23.78 -2.71 -36.72
C PRO A 580 23.07 -1.41 -37.10
N GLY A 581 22.86 -1.20 -38.41
CA GLY A 581 22.13 -0.04 -38.96
C GLY A 581 20.62 -0.05 -38.71
N ASP A 582 20.03 -1.15 -38.23
CA ASP A 582 18.61 -1.20 -37.84
C ASP A 582 18.32 -0.46 -36.52
N PHE A 583 19.34 -0.16 -35.73
CA PHE A 583 19.21 0.48 -34.42
C PHE A 583 19.58 1.96 -34.50
N HIS A 584 18.74 2.81 -33.90
CA HIS A 584 18.90 4.26 -33.92
C HIS A 584 18.96 4.81 -32.49
N LEU A 585 20.16 5.20 -32.05
CA LEU A 585 20.46 5.62 -30.67
C LEU A 585 20.70 7.15 -30.55
N GLY A 586 20.63 7.87 -31.67
CA GLY A 586 20.92 9.30 -31.77
C GLY A 586 22.38 9.63 -32.11
N ASN A 587 22.67 10.92 -32.31
CA ASN A 587 23.99 11.39 -32.74
C ASN A 587 25.08 11.07 -31.71
N GLY A 588 26.23 10.59 -32.20
CA GLY A 588 27.40 10.24 -31.39
C GLY A 588 27.39 8.84 -30.78
N LEU A 589 26.34 8.04 -31.00
CA LEU A 589 26.26 6.64 -30.58
C LEU A 589 26.30 5.74 -31.83
N THR A 590 27.31 4.87 -31.91
CA THR A 590 27.54 3.98 -33.06
C THR A 590 27.31 2.54 -32.64
N VAL A 591 26.35 1.85 -33.25
CA VAL A 591 26.18 0.40 -33.05
C VAL A 591 27.21 -0.32 -33.90
N THR A 592 28.13 -1.04 -33.26
CA THR A 592 29.30 -1.67 -33.92
C THR A 592 29.11 -3.16 -34.18
N ALA A 593 28.27 -3.83 -33.39
CA ALA A 593 27.89 -5.23 -33.59
C ALA A 593 26.47 -5.52 -33.10
N VAL A 594 25.84 -6.54 -33.66
CA VAL A 594 24.53 -7.07 -33.25
C VAL A 594 24.56 -8.59 -33.18
N GLN A 595 23.86 -9.15 -32.20
CA GLN A 595 23.64 -10.58 -32.00
C GLN A 595 22.19 -10.80 -31.56
N ARG A 596 21.36 -11.32 -32.45
CA ARG A 596 20.00 -11.77 -32.12
C ARG A 596 20.08 -13.06 -31.31
N GLU A 597 19.39 -13.13 -30.18
CA GLU A 597 19.24 -14.38 -29.42
C GLU A 597 17.96 -15.12 -29.85
N ASP A 598 16.84 -14.39 -29.90
CA ASP A 598 15.51 -14.90 -30.24
C ASP A 598 14.62 -13.74 -30.76
N ASP A 599 13.31 -13.96 -30.94
CA ASP A 599 12.34 -12.93 -31.36
C ASP A 599 12.01 -11.89 -30.28
N THR A 600 12.56 -12.07 -29.08
CA THR A 600 12.29 -11.25 -27.88
C THR A 600 13.54 -10.52 -27.36
N ARG A 601 14.74 -10.96 -27.74
CA ARG A 601 16.02 -10.45 -27.21
C ARG A 601 17.10 -10.29 -28.29
N VAL A 602 17.75 -9.12 -28.27
CA VAL A 602 18.88 -8.79 -29.14
C VAL A 602 19.99 -8.16 -28.30
N ASN A 603 21.20 -8.69 -28.40
CA ASN A 603 22.40 -8.05 -27.85
C ASN A 603 23.01 -7.11 -28.90
N ILE A 604 23.42 -5.90 -28.49
CA ILE A 604 24.18 -4.96 -29.34
C ILE A 604 25.46 -4.50 -28.64
N GLN A 605 26.46 -4.09 -29.43
CA GLN A 605 27.64 -3.36 -28.96
C GLN A 605 27.56 -1.91 -29.45
N VAL A 606 27.87 -0.97 -28.56
CA VAL A 606 27.74 0.48 -28.82
C VAL A 606 29.02 1.22 -28.42
N ASP A 607 29.50 2.06 -29.33
CA ASP A 607 30.55 3.06 -29.07
C ASP A 607 29.91 4.44 -28.86
N VAL A 608 30.47 5.21 -27.91
CA VAL A 608 29.99 6.55 -27.52
C VAL A 608 31.11 7.56 -27.76
N ALA A 609 30.87 8.50 -28.67
CA ALA A 609 31.83 9.54 -29.04
C ALA A 609 32.09 10.53 -27.89
N ALA A 610 33.23 11.22 -27.95
CA ALA A 610 33.58 12.27 -26.99
C ALA A 610 32.76 13.56 -27.21
N GLY A 611 32.48 14.30 -26.14
CA GLY A 611 31.79 15.60 -26.21
C GLY A 611 30.28 15.52 -26.50
N ILE A 612 29.68 14.33 -26.44
CA ILE A 612 28.23 14.14 -26.59
C ILE A 612 27.52 14.58 -25.29
N PRO A 613 26.41 15.34 -25.33
CA PRO A 613 25.70 15.77 -24.12
C PRO A 613 25.22 14.58 -23.28
N LEU A 614 25.22 14.73 -21.95
CA LEU A 614 24.81 13.67 -21.02
C LEU A 614 23.29 13.39 -21.06
N GLY A 615 22.81 12.50 -20.19
CA GLY A 615 21.39 12.24 -19.94
C GLY A 615 20.71 11.30 -20.95
N ARG A 616 19.38 11.12 -20.77
CA ARG A 616 18.64 10.00 -21.36
C ARG A 616 18.42 10.10 -22.88
N ARG A 617 18.75 9.03 -23.61
CA ARG A 617 18.51 8.82 -25.05
C ARG A 617 17.45 7.74 -25.29
N ALA A 618 16.76 7.86 -26.43
CA ALA A 618 15.93 6.79 -26.97
C ALA A 618 16.80 5.70 -27.59
N ILE A 619 16.22 4.52 -27.76
CA ILE A 619 16.70 3.49 -28.67
C ILE A 619 15.53 3.05 -29.54
N ASP A 620 15.61 3.33 -30.82
CA ASP A 620 14.58 2.99 -31.79
C ASP A 620 15.07 1.85 -32.70
N PHE A 621 14.16 1.05 -33.24
CA PHE A 621 14.45 -0.07 -34.13
C PHE A 621 13.72 0.11 -35.47
N ARG A 622 14.45 0.43 -36.54
CA ARG A 622 13.90 0.84 -37.83
C ARG A 622 12.89 1.99 -37.63
N ILE A 623 11.62 1.80 -38.00
CA ILE A 623 10.53 2.77 -37.81
C ILE A 623 9.88 2.71 -36.41
N HIS A 624 10.25 1.75 -35.57
CA HIS A 624 9.61 1.47 -34.30
C HIS A 624 10.30 2.23 -33.16
N GLN A 625 9.63 3.26 -32.64
CA GLN A 625 10.13 4.05 -31.52
C GLN A 625 10.19 3.20 -30.25
N GLY A 626 11.26 3.36 -29.47
CA GLY A 626 11.49 2.66 -28.22
C GLY A 626 11.66 3.58 -27.01
N PRO A 627 11.99 3.01 -25.84
CA PRO A 627 12.00 3.74 -24.58
C PRO A 627 13.26 4.60 -24.43
N ARG A 628 13.13 5.71 -23.69
CA ARG A 628 14.27 6.59 -23.33
C ARG A 628 15.08 6.03 -22.15
N GLN A 629 15.68 4.86 -22.34
CA GLN A 629 16.37 4.08 -21.30
C GLN A 629 17.90 4.03 -21.44
N ILE A 630 18.50 4.54 -22.52
CA ILE A 630 19.96 4.74 -22.57
C ILE A 630 20.32 5.97 -21.73
N THR A 631 21.29 5.86 -20.83
CA THR A 631 21.72 6.95 -19.94
C THR A 631 23.20 7.26 -20.16
N LEU A 632 23.50 8.45 -20.66
CA LEU A 632 24.88 8.92 -20.85
C LEU A 632 25.38 9.67 -19.61
N TYR A 633 26.55 9.31 -19.11
CA TYR A 633 27.22 9.93 -17.96
C TYR A 633 28.73 10.12 -18.25
N ASP A 634 29.41 10.96 -17.49
CA ASP A 634 30.88 11.14 -17.54
C ASP A 634 31.56 10.69 -16.24
N THR A 635 30.90 10.89 -15.09
CA THR A 635 31.36 10.51 -13.75
C THR A 635 30.47 9.49 -13.07
N ILE A 636 31.04 8.73 -12.13
CA ILE A 636 30.29 8.13 -11.02
C ILE A 636 30.71 8.91 -9.78
N ASP A 637 29.78 9.67 -9.23
CA ASP A 637 30.03 10.60 -8.12
C ASP A 637 29.87 9.95 -6.74
N GLY A 638 29.17 8.82 -6.68
CA GLY A 638 29.03 8.02 -5.47
C GLY A 638 28.15 6.80 -5.68
N ILE A 639 27.80 6.17 -4.57
CA ILE A 639 26.82 5.08 -4.50
C ILE A 639 25.67 5.46 -3.57
N ARG A 640 24.46 5.07 -3.94
CA ARG A 640 23.23 5.15 -3.15
C ARG A 640 22.82 3.74 -2.76
N ILE A 641 22.54 3.51 -1.49
CA ILE A 641 21.93 2.26 -1.04
C ILE A 641 20.42 2.32 -1.34
N ARG A 642 19.87 1.24 -1.91
CA ARG A 642 18.45 1.08 -2.24
C ARG A 642 17.95 -0.24 -1.65
N PRO A 643 16.80 -0.30 -0.97
CA PRO A 643 15.96 0.83 -0.52
C PRO A 643 16.68 1.69 0.53
N ASN A 644 16.20 2.92 0.72
CA ASN A 644 16.64 3.81 1.80
C ASN A 644 15.48 4.71 2.24
N PRO A 645 15.02 4.66 3.50
CA PRO A 645 15.41 3.69 4.53
C PRO A 645 15.05 2.24 4.15
N GLY A 646 15.73 1.28 4.77
CA GLY A 646 15.34 -0.14 4.77
C GLY A 646 14.88 -0.56 6.17
N PHE A 647 14.00 -1.56 6.27
CA PHE A 647 13.36 -2.00 7.50
C PHE A 647 13.23 -3.52 7.58
N SER A 648 14.10 -4.15 8.38
CA SER A 648 13.90 -5.51 8.86
C SER A 648 13.00 -5.55 10.12
N ARG A 649 12.53 -6.75 10.50
CA ARG A 649 11.87 -6.98 11.80
C ARG A 649 12.29 -8.32 12.38
N ILE A 650 12.50 -8.33 13.70
CA ILE A 650 12.69 -9.56 14.47
C ILE A 650 11.52 -10.54 14.26
N GLY A 651 11.85 -11.83 14.25
CA GLY A 651 10.91 -12.93 14.09
C GLY A 651 11.37 -14.16 14.88
N GLY A 652 10.61 -15.26 14.79
CA GLY A 652 10.87 -16.47 15.54
C GLY A 652 9.70 -17.47 15.44
N LYS A 653 9.45 -18.22 16.51
CA LYS A 653 8.54 -19.38 16.53
C LYS A 653 7.09 -19.10 16.05
N VAL A 654 6.61 -17.86 16.11
CA VAL A 654 5.20 -17.49 15.83
C VAL A 654 5.04 -16.62 14.57
N ARG A 655 6.13 -16.01 14.07
CA ARG A 655 6.15 -15.14 12.88
C ARG A 655 7.52 -15.22 12.21
N PRO A 656 7.62 -15.30 10.87
CA PRO A 656 8.91 -15.21 10.19
C PRO A 656 9.64 -13.89 10.54
N LYS A 657 10.97 -13.86 10.39
CA LYS A 657 11.71 -12.59 10.33
C LYS A 657 11.21 -11.82 9.12
N GLN A 658 10.93 -10.51 9.26
CA GLN A 658 10.85 -9.65 8.08
C GLN A 658 12.28 -9.30 7.71
N LEU A 659 12.70 -9.69 6.51
CA LEU A 659 14.05 -9.44 6.04
C LEU A 659 14.18 -8.01 5.50
N GLU A 660 15.39 -7.66 5.10
CA GLU A 660 15.62 -6.56 4.17
C GLU A 660 16.61 -7.04 3.10
N ARG A 661 16.53 -6.48 1.88
CA ARG A 661 17.56 -6.66 0.87
C ARG A 661 17.95 -5.32 0.29
N PHE A 662 19.26 -5.08 0.24
CA PHE A 662 19.83 -3.89 -0.34
C PHE A 662 20.52 -4.19 -1.66
N GLU A 663 20.59 -3.18 -2.51
CA GLU A 663 21.54 -3.08 -3.61
C GLU A 663 22.20 -1.69 -3.59
N ALA A 664 23.42 -1.62 -4.12
CA ALA A 664 24.17 -0.37 -4.23
C ALA A 664 24.08 0.12 -5.68
N VAL A 665 23.55 1.31 -5.89
CA VAL A 665 23.34 1.91 -7.21
C VAL A 665 24.33 3.07 -7.37
N ALA A 666 25.13 3.04 -8.42
CA ALA A 666 25.99 4.17 -8.78
C ALA A 666 25.13 5.37 -9.18
N PHE A 667 25.59 6.60 -8.94
CA PHE A 667 24.89 7.80 -9.41
C PHE A 667 25.85 8.90 -9.87
N THR A 668 25.32 9.84 -10.65
CA THR A 668 25.99 11.09 -11.04
C THR A 668 25.16 12.29 -10.60
N ARG A 669 25.82 13.42 -10.29
CA ARG A 669 25.23 14.62 -9.64
C ARG A 669 24.43 15.55 -10.56
N GLY A 670 23.78 14.96 -11.57
CA GLY A 670 22.96 15.67 -12.54
C GLY A 670 23.66 16.84 -13.25
N PRO A 671 22.89 17.71 -13.92
CA PRO A 671 23.41 18.96 -14.49
C PRO A 671 23.83 20.04 -13.48
N ASP A 672 23.30 20.08 -12.25
CA ASP A 672 23.64 21.13 -11.26
C ASP A 672 24.89 20.84 -10.41
N GLY A 673 25.31 19.56 -10.29
CA GLY A 673 26.51 19.12 -9.58
C GLY A 673 26.37 18.99 -8.05
N ILE A 674 25.15 19.14 -7.51
CA ILE A 674 24.82 19.13 -6.08
C ILE A 674 24.28 17.75 -5.69
N PRO A 675 25.04 16.94 -4.92
CA PRO A 675 24.60 15.59 -4.57
C PRO A 675 23.38 15.59 -3.64
N PHE A 676 22.58 14.54 -3.78
CA PHE A 676 21.39 14.21 -2.98
C PHE A 676 20.21 15.17 -3.18
N ASN A 677 20.03 15.65 -4.41
CA ASN A 677 18.91 16.47 -4.88
C ASN A 677 17.92 15.64 -5.76
N GLU A 678 17.10 16.35 -6.56
CA GLU A 678 16.16 15.78 -7.53
C GLU A 678 16.73 15.55 -8.95
N ASP A 679 17.91 16.11 -9.30
CA ASP A 679 18.53 15.96 -10.64
C ASP A 679 19.63 14.90 -10.70
N ASP A 680 20.13 14.43 -9.55
CA ASP A 680 20.94 13.22 -9.34
C ASP A 680 20.37 12.03 -10.13
N VAL A 681 21.16 11.48 -11.07
CA VAL A 681 20.76 10.35 -11.91
C VAL A 681 21.32 9.05 -11.35
N ASP A 682 20.44 8.17 -10.87
CA ASP A 682 20.77 6.76 -10.60
C ASP A 682 21.17 6.05 -11.92
N LEU A 683 22.29 5.34 -11.89
CA LEU A 683 22.92 4.61 -12.99
C LEU A 683 22.74 3.09 -12.75
N MET A 684 23.80 2.29 -12.90
CA MET A 684 23.76 0.84 -12.73
C MET A 684 23.88 0.39 -11.26
N THR A 685 23.32 -0.78 -10.94
CA THR A 685 23.67 -1.52 -9.72
C THR A 685 25.13 -1.97 -9.79
N VAL A 686 25.93 -1.67 -8.76
CA VAL A 686 27.37 -1.96 -8.68
C VAL A 686 27.71 -3.02 -7.63
N PRO A 687 28.72 -3.88 -7.88
CA PRO A 687 29.17 -4.86 -6.91
C PRO A 687 29.97 -4.20 -5.78
N VAL A 688 29.46 -4.30 -4.55
CA VAL A 688 30.10 -3.75 -3.34
C VAL A 688 30.38 -4.84 -2.30
N ARG A 689 31.18 -4.50 -1.28
CA ARG A 689 31.24 -5.27 -0.04
C ARG A 689 30.22 -4.68 0.94
N TRP A 690 29.49 -5.54 1.63
CA TRP A 690 28.52 -5.16 2.66
C TRP A 690 29.07 -5.50 4.04
N HIS A 691 28.92 -4.57 4.96
CA HIS A 691 29.06 -4.76 6.40
C HIS A 691 28.02 -3.90 7.11
N LEU A 692 27.79 -4.16 8.40
CA LEU A 692 27.00 -3.30 9.26
C LEU A 692 27.95 -2.50 10.16
N GLU A 693 27.57 -1.26 10.47
CA GLU A 693 28.24 -0.42 11.47
C GLU A 693 27.21 -0.01 12.53
N GLU A 694 27.69 0.24 13.75
CA GLU A 694 26.86 0.68 14.87
C GLU A 694 26.33 2.09 14.57
N PHE A 695 25.04 2.33 14.84
CA PHE A 695 24.43 3.65 14.72
C PHE A 695 24.08 4.19 16.12
N PRO A 696 25.08 4.62 16.92
CA PRO A 696 24.88 4.90 18.33
C PRO A 696 23.98 6.12 18.53
N ILE A 697 22.79 5.89 19.07
CA ILE A 697 21.83 6.91 19.49
C ILE A 697 22.13 7.32 20.96
N ARG A 698 22.73 6.42 21.75
CA ARG A 698 23.04 6.57 23.17
C ARG A 698 24.38 5.91 23.54
N PRO A 699 24.99 6.29 24.69
CA PRO A 699 26.17 5.61 25.20
C PRO A 699 25.84 4.18 25.62
N GLY A 700 26.57 3.20 25.07
CA GLY A 700 26.38 1.79 25.36
C GLY A 700 25.41 1.05 24.43
N ASP A 701 24.93 1.68 23.36
CA ASP A 701 24.27 0.98 22.25
C ASP A 701 25.27 0.00 21.61
N ASP A 702 24.87 -1.26 21.49
CA ASP A 702 25.68 -2.37 20.97
C ASP A 702 24.86 -3.31 20.06
N ASP A 703 23.95 -2.75 19.27
CA ASP A 703 23.00 -3.47 18.41
C ASP A 703 23.72 -4.44 17.44
N LEU A 704 24.95 -4.15 17.01
CA LEU A 704 25.75 -5.06 16.19
C LEU A 704 26.01 -6.44 16.84
N GLN A 705 25.91 -6.58 18.16
CA GLN A 705 26.03 -7.87 18.84
C GLN A 705 24.75 -8.73 18.72
N PHE A 706 23.61 -8.12 18.41
CA PHE A 706 22.28 -8.74 18.51
C PHE A 706 21.47 -8.73 17.20
N VAL A 707 21.81 -7.85 16.25
CA VAL A 707 21.14 -7.74 14.94
C VAL A 707 21.70 -8.77 13.94
N GLY A 708 20.99 -9.89 13.78
CA GLY A 708 21.31 -10.96 12.81
C GLY A 708 20.17 -11.95 12.58
#